data_AF-A0A951MUP3-F1
#
_entry.id   AF-A0A951MUP3-F1
#
_cell.length_a   1.000
_cell.length_b   1.000
_cell.length_c   1.000
_cell.angle_alpha   90.00
_cell.angle_beta   90.00
_cell.angle_gamma   90.00
#
_symmetry.space_group_name_H-M   'P 1'
#
loop_
_entity.id
_entity.type
_entity.pdbx_description
1 polymer ?
#
loop_
_entity_poly.entity_id
_entity_poly.type
_entity_poly.pdbx_seq_one_letter_code
_entity_poly.pdbx_strand_id
1 'polypeptide(L)'
;MTMTTCCMGCVRPAPPASPRNHAARERRWIHTFAAAAIAALVLLCAPSAGAQTVRGTVVEVESGNPVAGAVVVLLDENSRRHGAVLSAADGGYRLTAPRGGRYVLRAERVGFQTITSPPLLLAEGETVVHRLAAGAARIVLQPVQARGRARDCTLRPDGSDQTAVAWQEARKALTATTLAADGQGLAYESRLYRLALRLDDLAVVQEQRWTVPGRARTPFTATPLRRLASTGWVHADGDSLAFHAPDAETLLSAEFLDHHCFRLRPGEGDRDGMAGLEFAPVRGRRVPDVHGILWMDREGARLRYLEYTYTGLEWAGTVQEIGGRVEFAQAADGAWIVSRWYIRMPMLLGMRREGEPHRMVGLVEQGGDVTGVGGGGAPAVVSGMVIDTVTRLPVAGVELSVDGSGAVALTDSTGAYRLERVPPGPGWLRVRPPALDDVGLEPLRIPIAPAPGGTERRTVVLPRTVDVLARACAGLAGIPLVGWVRSGGRRVRLAGAEVEGRWQGPPGSGTAFRAFVPADGRGVYALCGLVPGAQVTLTATAARERGNAALRLPQTGAALQEIRIPIRQWTARSRPEAHPFGPPLDDARLSGRVLDARGRGVRGATVRIGPEHPALATQDRGAFTWPVLPAGAYTLLVSRPGQPEQAVPVVLGGGMTLEVTVRPVTPRAPGP
;
A
#
# COMPACT_ATOMS: atom_id res chain seq x y z
N MET A 1 45.30 41.45 -28.23
CA MET A 1 46.00 42.45 -29.06
C MET A 1 45.31 42.52 -30.41
N THR A 2 44.73 43.69 -30.67
CA THR A 2 44.54 44.37 -31.97
C THR A 2 44.72 43.61 -33.29
N MET A 3 43.66 43.71 -34.10
CA MET A 3 43.64 44.03 -35.54
C MET A 3 44.65 43.36 -36.48
N THR A 4 44.13 42.68 -37.50
CA THR A 4 44.73 42.76 -38.84
C THR A 4 43.62 42.64 -39.90
N THR A 5 43.49 43.69 -40.69
CA THR A 5 42.68 43.76 -41.91
C THR A 5 43.64 43.73 -43.09
N CYS A 6 43.31 43.01 -44.16
CA CYS A 6 43.83 43.31 -45.49
C CYS A 6 42.77 43.03 -46.55
N CYS A 7 42.47 44.06 -47.36
CA CYS A 7 41.66 44.04 -48.58
C CYS A 7 42.40 43.22 -49.68
N MET A 8 41.86 42.84 -50.85
CA MET A 8 40.92 43.49 -51.76
C MET A 8 40.63 42.48 -52.90
N GLY A 9 39.45 42.51 -53.52
CA GLY A 9 39.16 41.67 -54.70
C GLY A 9 37.74 41.83 -55.30
N CYS A 10 37.53 42.94 -56.00
CA CYS A 10 36.64 43.17 -57.16
C CYS A 10 35.18 42.61 -57.23
N VAL A 11 34.23 43.47 -56.84
CA VAL A 11 32.98 43.95 -57.49
C VAL A 11 32.37 43.18 -58.70
N ARG A 12 31.08 42.78 -58.62
CA ARG A 12 29.93 43.35 -59.39
C ARG A 12 28.55 42.73 -59.00
N PRO A 13 27.42 43.44 -59.22
CA PRO A 13 26.15 43.21 -58.51
C PRO A 13 25.02 42.54 -59.33
N ALA A 14 24.10 41.94 -58.55
CA ALA A 14 22.69 41.51 -58.73
C ALA A 14 22.06 41.26 -60.13
N PRO A 15 21.35 40.13 -60.28
CA PRO A 15 20.28 39.97 -61.28
C PRO A 15 18.86 39.88 -60.67
N PRO A 16 17.80 40.20 -61.45
CA PRO A 16 16.39 40.13 -61.06
C PRO A 16 15.74 38.75 -61.33
N ALA A 17 14.47 38.62 -60.91
CA ALA A 17 13.73 37.37 -60.72
C ALA A 17 12.98 36.79 -61.95
N SER A 18 12.63 35.49 -61.79
CA SER A 18 11.62 34.62 -62.47
C SER A 18 12.14 33.65 -63.57
N PRO A 19 11.38 32.60 -63.97
CA PRO A 19 10.64 31.58 -63.20
C PRO A 19 10.96 30.13 -63.70
N ARG A 20 10.61 29.06 -62.94
CA ARG A 20 10.30 27.72 -63.50
C ARG A 20 9.69 26.76 -62.45
N ASN A 21 8.37 26.59 -62.53
CA ASN A 21 7.60 25.45 -62.00
C ASN A 21 7.43 24.40 -63.11
N HIS A 22 7.37 23.10 -62.79
CA HIS A 22 6.25 22.20 -63.16
C HIS A 22 6.48 20.68 -62.96
N ALA A 23 7.69 20.17 -62.69
CA ALA A 23 7.92 18.71 -62.76
C ALA A 23 7.82 17.90 -61.43
N ALA A 24 7.60 18.53 -60.27
CA ALA A 24 7.73 17.82 -58.97
C ALA A 24 6.42 17.37 -58.32
N ARG A 25 5.25 17.63 -58.92
CA ARG A 25 3.95 17.49 -58.24
C ARG A 25 3.20 16.17 -58.52
N GLU A 26 3.62 15.40 -59.52
CA GLU A 26 2.89 14.18 -59.94
C GLU A 26 3.33 12.89 -59.22
N ARG A 27 4.53 12.84 -58.64
CA ARG A 27 5.02 11.63 -57.93
C ARG A 27 4.45 11.44 -56.52
N ARG A 28 3.81 12.45 -55.93
CA ARG A 28 3.22 12.34 -54.58
C ARG A 28 1.83 11.71 -54.58
N TRP A 29 1.08 11.74 -55.69
CA TRP A 29 -0.30 11.22 -55.74
C TRP A 29 -0.37 9.69 -55.85
N ILE A 30 0.58 9.05 -56.53
CA ILE A 30 0.58 7.58 -56.70
C ILE A 30 0.91 6.87 -55.37
N HIS A 31 1.78 7.44 -54.54
CA HIS A 31 2.11 6.84 -53.23
C HIS A 31 0.98 6.97 -52.18
N THR A 32 0.19 8.05 -52.20
CA THR A 32 -0.97 8.19 -51.30
C THR A 32 -2.12 7.28 -51.69
N PHE A 33 -2.41 7.09 -52.98
CA PHE A 33 -3.43 6.15 -53.43
C PHE A 33 -3.02 4.69 -53.22
N ALA A 34 -1.75 4.33 -53.43
CA ALA A 34 -1.25 2.98 -53.13
C ALA A 34 -1.27 2.67 -51.63
N ALA A 35 -0.90 3.62 -50.77
CA ALA A 35 -0.96 3.44 -49.32
C ALA A 35 -2.41 3.32 -48.79
N ALA A 36 -3.34 4.11 -49.33
CA ALA A 36 -4.77 4.02 -49.00
C ALA A 36 -5.40 2.71 -49.49
N ALA A 37 -5.01 2.23 -50.68
CA ALA A 37 -5.46 0.95 -51.22
C ALA A 37 -4.91 -0.24 -50.42
N ILE A 38 -3.64 -0.20 -49.99
CA ILE A 38 -3.05 -1.24 -49.12
C ILE A 38 -3.69 -1.21 -47.73
N ALA A 39 -3.94 -0.03 -47.14
CA ALA A 39 -4.64 0.09 -45.87
C ALA A 39 -6.09 -0.43 -45.96
N ALA A 40 -6.81 -0.12 -47.04
CA ALA A 40 -8.15 -0.65 -47.31
C ALA A 40 -8.13 -2.17 -47.51
N LEU A 41 -7.13 -2.72 -48.21
CA LEU A 41 -6.99 -4.17 -48.41
C LEU A 41 -6.65 -4.91 -47.10
N VAL A 42 -5.84 -4.31 -46.21
CA VAL A 42 -5.54 -4.83 -44.87
C VAL A 42 -6.77 -4.76 -43.94
N LEU A 43 -7.63 -3.74 -44.10
CA LEU A 43 -8.92 -3.62 -43.40
C LEU A 43 -9.99 -4.58 -43.93
N LEU A 44 -9.97 -4.92 -45.22
CA LEU A 44 -10.87 -5.93 -45.82
C LEU A 44 -10.43 -7.38 -45.58
N CYS A 45 -9.14 -7.63 -45.35
CA CYS A 45 -8.59 -8.95 -45.00
C CYS A 45 -8.39 -9.14 -43.48
N ALA A 46 -8.90 -8.25 -42.64
CA ALA A 46 -8.92 -8.51 -41.20
C ALA A 46 -9.87 -9.70 -40.97
N PRO A 47 -9.38 -10.89 -40.52
CA PRO A 47 -10.28 -11.96 -40.17
C PRO A 47 -11.22 -11.42 -39.09
N SER A 48 -12.53 -11.49 -39.34
CA SER A 48 -13.52 -11.29 -38.28
C SER A 48 -13.14 -12.26 -37.17
N ALA A 49 -12.62 -11.75 -36.05
CA ALA A 49 -12.34 -12.55 -34.87
C ALA A 49 -13.68 -13.04 -34.31
N GLY A 50 -14.23 -14.08 -34.92
CA GLY A 50 -15.54 -14.63 -34.61
C GLY A 50 -15.45 -15.43 -33.33
N ALA A 51 -15.61 -14.78 -32.19
CA ALA A 51 -15.61 -15.45 -30.90
C ALA A 51 -16.86 -16.35 -30.81
N GLN A 52 -16.67 -17.67 -30.66
CA GLN A 52 -17.78 -18.63 -30.60
C GLN A 52 -18.41 -18.54 -29.22
N THR A 53 -19.72 -18.69 -29.12
CA THR A 53 -20.43 -18.54 -27.84
C THR A 53 -21.09 -19.85 -27.43
N VAL A 54 -20.97 -20.22 -26.16
CA VAL A 54 -21.75 -21.30 -25.56
C VAL A 54 -22.62 -20.70 -24.46
N ARG A 55 -23.93 -20.92 -24.52
CA ARG A 55 -24.89 -20.42 -23.53
C ARG A 55 -25.85 -21.50 -23.08
N GLY A 56 -26.48 -21.33 -21.93
CA GLY A 56 -27.49 -22.27 -21.47
C GLY A 56 -27.88 -22.06 -20.03
N THR A 57 -28.45 -23.10 -19.41
CA THR A 57 -28.83 -23.09 -17.99
C THR A 57 -28.23 -24.28 -17.24
N VAL A 58 -27.93 -24.07 -15.97
CA VAL A 58 -27.63 -25.12 -14.99
C VAL A 58 -28.88 -25.36 -14.16
N VAL A 59 -29.35 -26.62 -14.10
CA VAL A 59 -30.55 -27.02 -13.37
C VAL A 59 -30.27 -28.22 -12.47
N GLU A 60 -31.07 -28.39 -11.41
CA GLU A 60 -31.02 -29.57 -10.56
C GLU A 60 -31.74 -30.75 -11.24
N VAL A 61 -31.16 -31.95 -11.17
CA VAL A 61 -31.71 -33.14 -11.84
C VAL A 61 -33.08 -33.53 -11.25
N GLU A 62 -33.24 -33.49 -9.93
CA GLU A 62 -34.46 -33.98 -9.28
C GLU A 62 -35.63 -33.01 -9.37
N SER A 63 -35.38 -31.71 -9.14
CA SER A 63 -36.44 -30.70 -9.08
C SER A 63 -36.63 -29.91 -10.38
N GLY A 64 -35.61 -29.88 -11.24
CA GLY A 64 -35.57 -28.99 -12.41
C GLY A 64 -35.31 -27.52 -12.05
N ASN A 65 -35.11 -27.18 -10.77
CA ASN A 65 -34.88 -25.81 -10.33
C ASN A 65 -33.55 -25.26 -10.88
N PRO A 66 -33.48 -23.95 -11.19
CA PRO A 66 -32.23 -23.32 -11.60
C PRO A 66 -31.19 -23.36 -10.49
N VAL A 67 -29.95 -23.66 -10.87
CA VAL A 67 -28.82 -23.71 -9.94
C VAL A 67 -28.00 -22.42 -10.09
N ALA A 68 -28.20 -21.48 -9.17
CA ALA A 68 -27.47 -20.21 -9.12
C ALA A 68 -26.09 -20.35 -8.46
N GLY A 69 -25.11 -19.58 -8.95
CA GLY A 69 -23.75 -19.53 -8.40
C GLY A 69 -22.90 -20.78 -8.69
N ALA A 70 -23.27 -21.61 -9.67
CA ALA A 70 -22.43 -22.71 -10.14
C ALA A 70 -21.30 -22.17 -11.01
N VAL A 71 -20.09 -22.67 -10.80
CA VAL A 71 -18.93 -22.36 -11.63
C VAL A 71 -19.03 -23.17 -12.91
N VAL A 72 -19.25 -22.51 -14.05
CA VAL A 72 -19.27 -23.13 -15.37
C VAL A 72 -17.97 -22.80 -16.10
N VAL A 73 -17.22 -23.83 -16.47
CA VAL A 73 -15.90 -23.73 -17.09
C VAL A 73 -15.94 -24.30 -18.51
N LEU A 74 -15.35 -23.59 -19.47
CA LEU A 74 -15.09 -24.09 -20.82
C LEU A 74 -13.66 -24.61 -20.91
N LEU A 75 -13.53 -25.90 -21.22
CA LEU A 75 -12.26 -26.62 -21.33
C LEU A 75 -12.06 -27.13 -22.77
N ASP A 76 -10.83 -27.14 -23.28
CA ASP A 76 -10.49 -27.83 -24.52
C ASP A 76 -10.16 -29.32 -24.30
N GLU A 77 -9.78 -30.03 -25.37
CA GLU A 77 -9.39 -31.44 -25.34
C GLU A 77 -8.19 -31.74 -24.42
N ASN A 78 -7.34 -30.74 -24.16
CA ASN A 78 -6.20 -30.84 -23.26
C ASN A 78 -6.55 -30.43 -21.83
N SER A 79 -7.84 -30.30 -21.50
CA SER A 79 -8.35 -29.78 -20.22
C SER A 79 -7.88 -28.35 -19.90
N ARG A 80 -7.47 -27.58 -20.91
CA ARG A 80 -7.06 -26.19 -20.72
C ARG A 80 -8.29 -25.30 -20.63
N ARG A 81 -8.36 -24.46 -19.60
CA ARG A 81 -9.44 -23.48 -19.41
C ARG A 81 -9.33 -22.34 -20.42
N HIS A 82 -10.43 -22.07 -21.13
CA HIS A 82 -10.57 -20.90 -22.03
C HIS A 82 -11.49 -19.82 -21.44
N GLY A 83 -12.40 -20.19 -20.53
CA GLY A 83 -13.25 -19.25 -19.82
C GLY A 83 -13.93 -19.91 -18.62
N ALA A 84 -14.37 -19.09 -17.66
CA ALA A 84 -15.19 -19.52 -16.54
C ALA A 84 -16.14 -18.39 -16.12
N VAL A 85 -17.37 -18.75 -15.75
CA VAL A 85 -18.41 -17.82 -15.28
C VAL A 85 -19.20 -18.44 -14.14
N LEU A 86 -19.92 -17.61 -13.38
CA LEU A 86 -20.96 -18.08 -12.47
C LEU A 86 -22.30 -18.16 -13.22
N SER A 87 -23.10 -19.18 -12.91
CA SER A 87 -24.50 -19.20 -13.31
C SER A 87 -25.29 -18.14 -12.54
N ALA A 88 -26.17 -17.43 -13.24
CA ALA A 88 -27.03 -16.40 -12.67
C ALA A 88 -28.17 -16.99 -11.82
N ALA A 89 -28.99 -16.13 -11.22
CA ALA A 89 -30.12 -16.53 -10.38
C ALA A 89 -31.14 -17.44 -11.09
N ASP A 90 -31.28 -17.30 -12.41
CA ASP A 90 -32.11 -18.16 -13.28
C ASP A 90 -31.35 -19.41 -13.79
N GLY A 91 -30.15 -19.66 -13.28
CA GLY A 91 -29.25 -20.74 -13.72
C GLY A 91 -28.54 -20.44 -15.04
N GLY A 92 -28.76 -19.28 -15.66
CA GLY A 92 -28.21 -18.92 -16.96
C GLY A 92 -26.70 -18.74 -16.94
N TYR A 93 -26.02 -19.17 -18.01
CA TYR A 93 -24.59 -18.93 -18.21
C TYR A 93 -24.28 -18.59 -19.68
N ARG A 94 -23.16 -17.90 -19.90
CA ARG A 94 -22.62 -17.59 -21.23
C ARG A 94 -21.10 -17.56 -21.19
N LEU A 95 -20.46 -18.32 -22.07
CA LEU A 95 -19.01 -18.42 -22.24
C LEU A 95 -18.65 -18.17 -23.69
N THR A 96 -17.43 -17.71 -23.93
CA THR A 96 -16.91 -17.45 -25.26
C THR A 96 -15.63 -18.24 -25.49
N ALA A 97 -15.57 -18.98 -26.59
CA ALA A 97 -14.36 -19.63 -27.06
C ALA A 97 -13.59 -18.69 -28.00
N PRO A 98 -12.25 -18.72 -27.98
CA PRO A 98 -11.44 -17.84 -28.82
C PRO A 98 -11.32 -18.33 -30.27
N ARG A 99 -11.53 -19.64 -30.52
CA ARG A 99 -11.36 -20.28 -31.84
C ARG A 99 -12.33 -21.46 -31.97
N GLY A 100 -12.71 -21.77 -33.21
CA GLY A 100 -13.47 -22.98 -33.49
C GLY A 100 -12.70 -24.23 -33.08
N GLY A 101 -13.41 -25.25 -32.61
CA GLY A 101 -12.80 -26.46 -32.07
C GLY A 101 -13.73 -27.28 -31.19
N ARG A 102 -13.16 -28.31 -30.55
CA ARG A 102 -13.86 -29.17 -29.60
C ARG A 102 -13.64 -28.70 -28.17
N TYR A 103 -14.74 -28.57 -27.44
CA TYR A 103 -14.74 -28.11 -26.06
C TYR A 103 -15.67 -28.95 -25.20
N VAL A 104 -15.43 -28.98 -23.89
CA VAL A 104 -16.37 -29.52 -22.90
C VAL A 104 -16.72 -28.44 -21.89
N LEU A 105 -17.96 -28.45 -21.43
CA LEU A 105 -18.40 -27.65 -20.31
C LEU A 105 -18.29 -28.46 -19.03
N ARG A 106 -17.76 -27.87 -17.97
CA ARG A 106 -17.77 -28.44 -16.62
C ARG A 106 -18.48 -27.50 -15.66
N ALA A 107 -19.53 -27.98 -14.99
CA ALA A 107 -20.23 -27.25 -13.94
C ALA A 107 -19.91 -27.81 -12.56
N GLU A 108 -19.54 -26.93 -11.64
CA GLU A 108 -19.19 -27.27 -10.25
C GLU A 108 -19.92 -26.34 -9.27
N ARG A 109 -20.55 -26.91 -8.24
CA ARG A 109 -21.12 -26.16 -7.12
C ARG A 109 -20.96 -26.98 -5.84
N VAL A 110 -20.67 -26.30 -4.74
CA VAL A 110 -20.60 -26.93 -3.40
C VAL A 110 -21.93 -27.63 -3.12
N GLY A 111 -21.88 -28.87 -2.65
CA GLY A 111 -23.10 -29.65 -2.38
C GLY A 111 -23.73 -30.31 -3.62
N PHE A 112 -23.12 -30.18 -4.80
CA PHE A 112 -23.59 -30.77 -6.06
C PHE A 112 -22.51 -31.64 -6.70
N GLN A 113 -22.95 -32.63 -7.47
CA GLN A 113 -22.05 -33.42 -8.30
C GLN A 113 -21.41 -32.55 -9.38
N THR A 114 -20.13 -32.76 -9.66
CA THR A 114 -19.46 -32.14 -10.81
C THR A 114 -20.01 -32.75 -12.08
N ILE A 115 -20.51 -31.92 -13.00
CA ILE A 115 -21.09 -32.35 -14.27
C ILE A 115 -20.18 -31.92 -15.40
N THR A 116 -19.90 -32.83 -16.33
CA THR A 116 -19.18 -32.54 -17.58
C THR A 116 -20.09 -32.85 -18.77
N SER A 117 -20.19 -31.93 -19.71
CA SER A 117 -20.96 -32.15 -20.94
C SER A 117 -20.26 -33.16 -21.86
N PRO A 118 -20.99 -33.78 -22.81
CA PRO A 118 -20.38 -34.33 -24.01
C PRO A 118 -19.54 -33.27 -24.74
N PRO A 119 -18.55 -33.67 -25.57
CA PRO A 119 -17.79 -32.75 -26.41
C PRO A 119 -18.71 -31.94 -27.34
N LEU A 120 -18.59 -30.62 -27.26
CA LEU A 120 -19.27 -29.64 -28.10
C LEU A 120 -18.32 -29.24 -29.24
N LEU A 121 -18.77 -29.36 -30.48
CA LEU A 121 -18.10 -28.82 -31.65
C LEU A 121 -18.57 -27.38 -31.85
N LEU A 122 -17.66 -26.41 -31.80
CA LEU A 122 -17.94 -25.01 -32.04
C LEU A 122 -17.30 -24.58 -33.37
N ALA A 123 -18.12 -24.23 -34.37
CA ALA A 123 -17.68 -23.60 -35.60
C ALA A 123 -17.42 -22.09 -35.39
N GLU A 124 -16.65 -21.46 -36.29
CA GLU A 124 -16.29 -20.05 -36.15
C GLU A 124 -17.52 -19.12 -36.12
N GLY A 125 -17.63 -18.25 -35.11
CA GLY A 125 -18.80 -17.41 -34.88
C GLY A 125 -20.08 -18.12 -34.40
N GLU A 126 -20.06 -19.45 -34.22
CA GLU A 126 -21.25 -20.22 -33.83
C GLU A 126 -21.71 -19.90 -32.39
N THR A 127 -23.02 -19.96 -32.15
CA THR A 127 -23.59 -19.96 -30.80
C THR A 127 -24.29 -21.29 -30.48
N VAL A 128 -23.72 -22.07 -29.57
CA VAL A 128 -24.30 -23.35 -29.12
C VAL A 128 -25.08 -23.15 -27.82
N VAL A 129 -26.28 -23.75 -27.75
CA VAL A 129 -27.10 -23.78 -26.54
C VAL A 129 -26.99 -25.15 -25.88
N HIS A 130 -26.56 -25.22 -24.62
CA HIS A 130 -26.40 -26.48 -23.90
C HIS A 130 -26.96 -26.41 -22.47
N ARG A 131 -27.81 -27.35 -22.07
CA ARG A 131 -28.31 -27.43 -20.68
C ARG A 131 -27.42 -28.38 -19.88
N LEU A 132 -27.00 -27.95 -18.69
CA LEU A 132 -26.30 -28.80 -17.72
C LEU A 132 -27.26 -29.16 -16.59
N ALA A 133 -27.33 -30.43 -16.22
CA ALA A 133 -28.18 -30.91 -15.13
C ALA A 133 -27.30 -31.55 -14.04
N ALA A 134 -27.32 -31.00 -12.83
CA ALA A 134 -26.51 -31.45 -11.69
C ALA A 134 -27.39 -32.06 -10.60
N GLY A 135 -27.06 -33.28 -10.15
CA GLY A 135 -27.70 -33.88 -8.99
C GLY A 135 -27.13 -33.33 -7.68
N ALA A 136 -27.97 -33.22 -6.65
CA ALA A 136 -27.51 -32.89 -5.31
C ALA A 136 -26.54 -33.98 -4.82
N ALA A 137 -25.37 -33.58 -4.32
CA ALA A 137 -24.43 -34.49 -3.68
C ALA A 137 -24.66 -34.43 -2.17
N ARG A 138 -25.12 -35.54 -1.57
CA ARG A 138 -25.06 -35.69 -0.10
C ARG A 138 -23.61 -35.86 0.32
N ILE A 139 -22.90 -34.74 0.44
CA ILE A 139 -21.56 -34.72 1.00
C ILE A 139 -21.70 -34.73 2.51
N VAL A 140 -21.23 -35.81 3.12
CA VAL A 140 -21.09 -35.95 4.57
C VAL A 140 -19.62 -36.08 4.87
N LEU A 141 -19.04 -35.03 5.45
CA LEU A 141 -17.64 -35.02 5.83
C LEU A 141 -17.46 -35.84 7.10
N GLN A 142 -16.76 -36.97 6.99
CA GLN A 142 -16.53 -37.85 8.14
C GLN A 142 -15.28 -37.42 8.90
N PRO A 143 -15.32 -37.36 10.24
CA PRO A 143 -14.14 -37.05 11.02
C PRO A 143 -13.12 -38.18 10.89
N VAL A 144 -11.95 -37.86 10.35
CA VAL A 144 -10.84 -38.81 10.27
C VAL A 144 -10.16 -38.89 11.64
N GLN A 145 -10.29 -40.02 12.35
CA GLN A 145 -9.44 -40.32 13.50
C GLN A 145 -8.05 -40.75 12.98
N ALA A 146 -7.11 -39.81 12.91
CA ALA A 146 -5.77 -40.07 12.42
C ALA A 146 -5.00 -41.00 13.39
N ARG A 147 -4.94 -42.31 13.08
CA ARG A 147 -4.05 -43.28 13.76
C ARG A 147 -2.71 -43.52 13.05
N GLY A 148 -2.39 -42.77 11.98
CA GLY A 148 -1.19 -42.98 11.16
C GLY A 148 -0.13 -41.88 11.31
N ARG A 149 1.16 -42.27 11.36
CA ARG A 149 2.30 -41.34 11.27
C ARG A 149 2.38 -40.77 9.83
N ALA A 150 1.96 -39.52 9.64
CA ALA A 150 2.06 -38.80 8.38
C ALA A 150 3.54 -38.60 7.95
N ARG A 151 4.04 -39.47 7.08
CA ARG A 151 5.33 -39.30 6.40
C ARG A 151 5.19 -38.63 5.03
N ASP A 152 4.05 -38.78 4.36
CA ASP A 152 3.76 -38.10 3.09
C ASP A 152 2.75 -36.98 3.31
N CYS A 153 3.21 -35.74 3.11
CA CYS A 153 2.49 -34.50 3.40
C CYS A 153 1.94 -33.85 2.12
N THR A 154 1.68 -34.65 1.09
CA THR A 154 1.26 -34.16 -0.22
C THR A 154 -0.26 -34.26 -0.31
N LEU A 155 -0.94 -33.12 -0.35
CA LEU A 155 -2.34 -33.11 -0.77
C LEU A 155 -2.39 -33.70 -2.18
N ARG A 156 -3.21 -34.72 -2.39
CA ARG A 156 -3.52 -35.24 -3.72
C ARG A 156 -4.89 -34.67 -4.08
N PRO A 157 -4.98 -33.57 -4.84
CA PRO A 157 -6.25 -32.90 -5.08
C PRO A 157 -7.28 -33.83 -5.71
N ASP A 158 -6.82 -34.79 -6.53
CA ASP A 158 -7.67 -35.77 -7.20
C ASP A 158 -7.84 -37.09 -6.41
N GLY A 159 -7.43 -37.09 -5.14
CA GLY A 159 -7.59 -38.23 -4.24
C GLY A 159 -9.04 -38.45 -3.83
N SER A 160 -9.34 -39.64 -3.33
CA SER A 160 -10.67 -40.02 -2.82
C SER A 160 -10.76 -40.05 -1.29
N ASP A 161 -9.68 -39.70 -0.58
CA ASP A 161 -9.73 -39.59 0.87
C ASP A 161 -10.57 -38.38 1.33
N GLN A 162 -11.03 -38.40 2.58
CA GLN A 162 -11.90 -37.35 3.12
C GLN A 162 -11.25 -35.95 3.13
N THR A 163 -9.92 -35.87 3.16
CA THR A 163 -9.20 -34.58 3.09
C THR A 163 -9.26 -34.02 1.67
N ALA A 164 -9.05 -34.86 0.66
CA ALA A 164 -9.18 -34.49 -0.75
C ALA A 164 -10.63 -34.10 -1.10
N VAL A 165 -11.63 -34.84 -0.59
CA VAL A 165 -13.05 -34.49 -0.76
C VAL A 165 -13.35 -33.12 -0.13
N ALA A 166 -12.94 -32.89 1.12
CA ALA A 166 -13.12 -31.59 1.77
C ALA A 166 -12.43 -30.45 1.00
N TRP A 167 -11.21 -30.69 0.51
CA TRP A 167 -10.49 -29.74 -0.33
C TRP A 167 -11.23 -29.43 -1.64
N GLN A 168 -11.78 -30.43 -2.34
CA GLN A 168 -12.54 -30.20 -3.57
C GLN A 168 -13.78 -29.35 -3.32
N GLU A 169 -14.50 -29.58 -2.23
CA GLU A 169 -15.65 -28.74 -1.88
C GLU A 169 -15.24 -27.32 -1.49
N ALA A 170 -14.17 -27.15 -0.72
CA ALA A 170 -13.63 -25.83 -0.42
C ALA A 170 -13.19 -25.09 -1.70
N ARG A 171 -12.51 -25.79 -2.62
CA ARG A 171 -12.06 -25.26 -3.92
C ARG A 171 -13.24 -24.70 -4.72
N LYS A 172 -14.38 -25.38 -4.75
CA LYS A 172 -15.59 -24.91 -5.46
C LYS A 172 -16.06 -23.55 -4.90
N ALA A 173 -16.16 -23.41 -3.58
CA ALA A 173 -16.56 -22.16 -2.92
C ALA A 173 -15.56 -21.02 -3.18
N LEU A 174 -14.27 -21.30 -3.01
CA LEU A 174 -13.19 -20.32 -3.22
C LEU A 174 -13.14 -19.87 -4.68
N THR A 175 -13.27 -20.81 -5.63
CA THR A 175 -13.30 -20.49 -7.07
C THR A 175 -14.51 -19.61 -7.39
N ALA A 176 -15.68 -19.95 -6.85
CA ALA A 176 -16.87 -19.12 -7.02
C ALA A 176 -16.68 -17.70 -6.46
N THR A 177 -15.99 -17.57 -5.32
CA THR A 177 -15.63 -16.26 -4.74
C THR A 177 -14.74 -15.45 -5.68
N THR A 178 -13.71 -16.07 -6.27
CA THR A 178 -12.83 -15.40 -7.24
C THR A 178 -13.55 -15.01 -8.53
N LEU A 179 -14.48 -15.84 -9.02
CA LEU A 179 -15.25 -15.53 -10.23
C LEU A 179 -16.33 -14.49 -9.99
N ALA A 180 -16.92 -14.44 -8.80
CA ALA A 180 -17.81 -13.34 -8.39
C ALA A 180 -17.05 -12.01 -8.39
N ALA A 181 -15.81 -12.01 -7.88
CA ALA A 181 -14.91 -10.86 -7.90
C ALA A 181 -14.48 -10.44 -9.32
N ASP A 182 -14.24 -11.40 -10.21
CA ASP A 182 -13.71 -11.19 -11.56
C ASP A 182 -14.79 -10.85 -12.61
N GLY A 183 -15.95 -11.51 -12.50
CA GLY A 183 -16.87 -11.73 -13.61
C GLY A 183 -17.91 -10.62 -13.80
N GLN A 184 -18.35 -9.96 -12.73
CA GLN A 184 -19.31 -8.86 -12.78
C GLN A 184 -19.07 -7.94 -11.59
N GLY A 185 -19.11 -6.62 -11.83
CA GLY A 185 -18.78 -5.63 -10.81
C GLY A 185 -19.71 -5.74 -9.61
N LEU A 186 -19.38 -6.52 -8.59
CA LEU A 186 -20.06 -6.41 -7.31
C LEU A 186 -19.66 -5.07 -6.69
N ALA A 187 -20.64 -4.23 -6.41
CA ALA A 187 -20.45 -3.04 -5.60
C ALA A 187 -20.59 -3.45 -4.13
N TYR A 188 -19.52 -3.29 -3.36
CA TYR A 188 -19.52 -3.57 -1.93
C TYR A 188 -19.62 -2.26 -1.18
N GLU A 189 -20.68 -2.07 -0.41
CA GLU A 189 -20.62 -1.12 0.69
C GLU A 189 -19.96 -1.83 1.87
N SER A 190 -18.81 -1.33 2.31
CA SER A 190 -18.07 -1.91 3.42
C SER A 190 -17.91 -0.90 4.54
N ARG A 191 -18.19 -1.33 5.76
CA ARG A 191 -17.79 -0.62 6.98
C ARG A 191 -16.46 -1.20 7.42
N LEU A 192 -15.43 -0.36 7.43
CA LEU A 192 -14.10 -0.74 7.90
C LEU A 192 -13.88 -0.21 9.32
N TYR A 193 -13.04 -0.91 10.07
CA TYR A 193 -12.69 -0.52 11.42
C TYR A 193 -11.24 -0.83 11.77
N ARG A 194 -10.75 -0.13 12.79
CA ARG A 194 -9.47 -0.37 13.45
C ARG A 194 -9.67 -0.29 14.96
N LEU A 195 -9.31 -1.35 15.67
CA LEU A 195 -9.39 -1.45 17.13
C LEU A 195 -7.98 -1.55 17.72
N ALA A 196 -7.70 -0.81 18.79
CA ALA A 196 -6.60 -1.13 19.69
C ALA A 196 -7.17 -1.96 20.85
N LEU A 197 -6.59 -3.13 21.09
CA LEU A 197 -7.05 -4.10 22.07
C LEU A 197 -6.01 -4.30 23.16
N ARG A 198 -6.48 -4.49 24.39
CA ARG A 198 -5.63 -4.89 25.52
C ARG A 198 -5.29 -6.38 25.44
N LEU A 199 -4.07 -6.75 25.85
CA LEU A 199 -3.58 -8.13 25.72
C LEU A 199 -4.32 -9.15 26.58
N ASP A 200 -4.71 -8.78 27.79
CA ASP A 200 -5.15 -9.80 28.75
C ASP A 200 -6.61 -10.25 28.53
N ASP A 201 -7.47 -9.39 27.98
CA ASP A 201 -8.90 -9.65 27.83
C ASP A 201 -9.50 -9.22 26.47
N LEU A 202 -8.65 -8.75 25.55
CA LEU A 202 -9.07 -8.21 24.25
C LEU A 202 -10.07 -7.04 24.35
N ALA A 203 -10.15 -6.35 25.49
CA ALA A 203 -11.00 -5.18 25.61
C ALA A 203 -10.56 -4.08 24.65
N VAL A 204 -11.54 -3.46 23.99
CA VAL A 204 -11.33 -2.34 23.07
C VAL A 204 -10.89 -1.12 23.87
N VAL A 205 -9.65 -0.69 23.68
CA VAL A 205 -9.05 0.50 24.28
C VAL A 205 -9.30 1.73 23.41
N GLN A 206 -9.26 1.54 22.09
CA GLN A 206 -9.52 2.60 21.12
C GLN A 206 -10.20 2.01 19.89
N GLU A 207 -11.08 2.79 19.28
CA GLU A 207 -11.82 2.40 18.10
C GLU A 207 -11.88 3.52 17.07
N GLN A 208 -11.70 3.16 15.80
CA GLN A 208 -11.95 4.01 14.65
C GLN A 208 -12.79 3.22 13.64
N ARG A 209 -13.83 3.85 13.10
CA ARG A 209 -14.67 3.29 12.04
C ARG A 209 -14.82 4.27 10.89
N TRP A 210 -14.84 3.75 9.68
CA TRP A 210 -15.12 4.54 8.49
C TRP A 210 -15.81 3.67 7.45
N THR A 211 -16.70 4.28 6.67
CA THR A 211 -17.36 3.59 5.56
C THR A 211 -16.54 3.82 4.30
N VAL A 212 -16.26 2.74 3.57
CA VAL A 212 -15.68 2.82 2.24
C VAL A 212 -16.79 2.45 1.25
N PRO A 213 -17.35 3.44 0.53
CA PRO A 213 -18.14 3.15 -0.65
C PRO A 213 -17.19 2.68 -1.76
N GLY A 214 -17.61 1.71 -2.58
CA GLY A 214 -16.87 1.37 -3.78
C GLY A 214 -17.28 0.05 -4.40
N ARG A 215 -16.83 -0.20 -5.62
CA ARG A 215 -16.67 -1.57 -6.07
C ARG A 215 -15.28 -2.00 -5.73
N ALA A 216 -15.14 -3.12 -5.07
CA ALA A 216 -13.87 -3.78 -4.95
C ALA A 216 -14.04 -5.16 -5.59
N ARG A 217 -12.98 -5.72 -6.17
CA ARG A 217 -13.01 -7.13 -6.58
C ARG A 217 -13.34 -8.00 -5.36
N THR A 218 -12.76 -7.66 -4.21
CA THR A 218 -12.98 -8.27 -2.90
C THR A 218 -12.91 -7.20 -1.82
N PRO A 219 -13.57 -7.37 -0.65
CA PRO A 219 -13.54 -6.37 0.45
C PRO A 219 -12.14 -6.07 1.01
N PHE A 220 -11.16 -6.95 0.75
CA PHE A 220 -9.73 -6.74 0.95
C PHE A 220 -8.97 -7.49 -0.15
N THR A 221 -7.78 -7.02 -0.53
CA THR A 221 -6.91 -7.69 -1.52
C THR A 221 -5.64 -8.17 -0.83
N ALA A 222 -5.30 -9.46 -0.96
CA ALA A 222 -4.05 -9.98 -0.43
C ALA A 222 -2.86 -9.57 -1.31
N THR A 223 -1.66 -9.59 -0.72
CA THR A 223 -0.41 -9.43 -1.47
C THR A 223 -0.20 -10.64 -2.39
N PRO A 224 0.19 -10.47 -3.67
CA PRO A 224 0.43 -11.59 -4.57
C PRO A 224 1.41 -12.62 -3.99
N LEU A 225 1.03 -13.90 -4.02
CA LEU A 225 1.73 -14.97 -3.32
C LEU A 225 3.18 -15.17 -3.77
N ARG A 226 3.54 -14.80 -5.01
CA ARG A 226 4.93 -14.84 -5.50
C ARG A 226 5.88 -14.06 -4.60
N ARG A 227 5.44 -12.95 -3.98
CA ARG A 227 6.26 -12.23 -2.99
C ARG A 227 6.32 -12.99 -1.66
N LEU A 228 5.16 -13.40 -1.15
CA LEU A 228 5.00 -14.07 0.15
C LEU A 228 5.78 -15.38 0.23
N ALA A 229 5.93 -16.12 -0.88
CA ALA A 229 6.73 -17.34 -0.92
C ALA A 229 8.22 -17.11 -0.55
N SER A 230 8.74 -15.90 -0.79
CA SER A 230 10.14 -15.55 -0.51
C SER A 230 10.32 -14.72 0.76
N THR A 231 9.36 -13.86 1.10
CA THR A 231 9.43 -12.94 2.25
C THR A 231 8.76 -13.48 3.50
N GLY A 232 7.82 -14.42 3.35
CA GLY A 232 6.90 -14.84 4.41
C GLY A 232 5.68 -13.93 4.52
N TRP A 233 4.69 -14.45 5.25
CA TRP A 233 3.40 -13.79 5.56
C TRP A 233 3.51 -12.71 6.63
N VAL A 234 4.64 -12.73 7.35
CA VAL A 234 5.07 -11.64 8.21
C VAL A 234 6.50 -11.32 7.83
N HIS A 235 6.77 -10.07 7.48
CA HIS A 235 8.11 -9.62 7.14
C HIS A 235 8.37 -8.20 7.61
N ALA A 236 9.66 -7.88 7.78
CA ALA A 236 10.07 -6.52 8.07
C ALA A 236 9.74 -5.60 6.89
N ASP A 237 9.10 -4.48 7.20
CA ASP A 237 8.84 -3.36 6.30
C ASP A 237 9.32 -2.08 7.00
N GLY A 238 10.59 -1.71 6.73
CA GLY A 238 11.31 -0.77 7.58
C GLY A 238 11.47 -1.34 9.00
N ASP A 239 11.07 -0.55 9.99
CA ASP A 239 11.02 -0.94 11.41
C ASP A 239 9.62 -1.38 11.89
N SER A 240 8.70 -1.58 10.95
CA SER A 240 7.42 -2.24 11.20
C SER A 240 7.43 -3.67 10.68
N LEU A 241 6.47 -4.46 11.14
CA LEU A 241 6.17 -5.76 10.55
C LEU A 241 4.95 -5.62 9.66
N ALA A 242 5.08 -6.00 8.40
CA ALA A 242 3.95 -6.17 7.51
C ALA A 242 3.34 -7.55 7.74
N PHE A 243 2.04 -7.59 8.07
CA PHE A 243 1.26 -8.83 8.20
C PHE A 243 0.31 -8.97 7.02
N HIS A 244 0.18 -10.19 6.48
CA HIS A 244 -0.62 -10.49 5.31
C HIS A 244 -1.67 -11.56 5.62
N ALA A 245 -2.89 -11.35 5.13
CA ALA A 245 -4.00 -12.28 5.29
C ALA A 245 -4.16 -13.18 4.05
N PRO A 246 -4.44 -14.49 4.22
CA PRO A 246 -4.86 -15.33 3.10
C PRO A 246 -6.26 -14.93 2.59
N ASP A 247 -6.42 -15.01 1.28
CA ASP A 247 -7.66 -14.83 0.54
C ASP A 247 -7.94 -16.05 -0.36
N ALA A 248 -9.04 -16.01 -1.11
CA ALA A 248 -9.41 -17.14 -1.98
C ALA A 248 -8.39 -17.40 -3.09
N GLU A 249 -7.77 -16.37 -3.66
CA GLU A 249 -6.79 -16.51 -4.75
C GLU A 249 -5.49 -17.14 -4.24
N THR A 250 -4.99 -16.68 -3.09
CA THR A 250 -3.79 -17.25 -2.45
C THR A 250 -3.99 -18.71 -2.05
N LEU A 251 -5.13 -19.08 -1.45
CA LEU A 251 -5.44 -20.47 -1.07
C LEU A 251 -5.54 -21.40 -2.28
N LEU A 252 -6.03 -20.93 -3.42
CA LEU A 252 -6.20 -21.71 -4.66
C LEU A 252 -4.91 -21.90 -5.48
N SER A 253 -3.85 -21.16 -5.15
CA SER A 253 -2.61 -21.17 -5.92
C SER A 253 -1.82 -22.47 -5.77
N ALA A 254 -1.09 -22.86 -6.82
CA ALA A 254 -0.21 -24.03 -6.78
C ALA A 254 0.89 -23.86 -5.72
N GLU A 255 1.44 -22.66 -5.60
CA GLU A 255 2.51 -22.38 -4.63
C GLU A 255 2.03 -22.51 -3.18
N PHE A 256 0.75 -22.24 -2.87
CA PHE A 256 0.22 -22.48 -1.53
C PHE A 256 0.09 -23.98 -1.25
N LEU A 257 -0.45 -24.72 -2.21
CA LEU A 257 -0.65 -26.17 -2.12
C LEU A 257 0.67 -26.95 -2.01
N ASP A 258 1.74 -26.46 -2.66
CA ASP A 258 3.07 -27.06 -2.59
C ASP A 258 3.77 -26.82 -1.24
N HIS A 259 3.40 -25.74 -0.52
CA HIS A 259 4.05 -25.34 0.72
C HIS A 259 3.24 -25.63 1.99
N HIS A 260 2.02 -26.15 1.88
CA HIS A 260 1.16 -26.43 3.02
C HIS A 260 0.63 -27.86 2.98
N CYS A 261 0.61 -28.48 4.16
CA CYS A 261 -0.02 -29.77 4.37
C CYS A 261 -1.44 -29.58 4.85
N PHE A 262 -2.37 -30.37 4.30
CA PHE A 262 -3.79 -30.31 4.62
C PHE A 262 -4.22 -31.53 5.44
N ARG A 263 -5.14 -31.31 6.38
CA ARG A 263 -5.73 -32.36 7.23
C ARG A 263 -7.18 -32.04 7.56
N LEU A 264 -8.03 -33.06 7.55
CA LEU A 264 -9.39 -32.92 8.03
C LEU A 264 -9.46 -33.03 9.56
N ARG A 265 -10.22 -32.13 10.20
CA ARG A 265 -10.48 -32.07 11.64
C ARG A 265 -11.99 -32.01 11.93
N PRO A 266 -12.48 -32.70 12.97
CA PRO A 266 -13.83 -32.44 13.47
C PRO A 266 -13.93 -31.04 14.08
N GLY A 267 -15.10 -30.41 13.96
CA GLY A 267 -15.46 -29.29 14.81
C GLY A 267 -15.85 -29.77 16.20
N GLU A 268 -15.51 -28.96 17.21
CA GLU A 268 -15.80 -29.20 18.62
C GLU A 268 -16.36 -27.92 19.25
N GLY A 269 -17.22 -28.06 20.27
CA GLY A 269 -17.80 -26.93 21.02
C GLY A 269 -18.72 -26.09 20.14
N ASP A 270 -18.44 -24.78 20.03
CA ASP A 270 -19.19 -23.86 19.16
C ASP A 270 -19.11 -24.23 17.66
N ARG A 271 -18.27 -25.19 17.29
CA ARG A 271 -18.10 -25.72 15.93
C ARG A 271 -18.72 -27.09 15.74
N ASP A 272 -19.52 -27.57 16.69
CA ASP A 272 -20.24 -28.83 16.57
C ASP A 272 -21.09 -28.86 15.30
N GLY A 273 -20.96 -29.93 14.51
CA GLY A 273 -21.61 -30.04 13.19
C GLY A 273 -20.83 -29.41 12.04
N MET A 274 -19.62 -28.88 12.28
CA MET A 274 -18.69 -28.44 11.23
C MET A 274 -17.55 -29.45 11.01
N ALA A 275 -16.96 -29.40 9.81
CA ALA A 275 -15.70 -30.02 9.48
C ALA A 275 -14.68 -28.92 9.15
N GLY A 276 -13.46 -29.07 9.69
CA GLY A 276 -12.36 -28.13 9.51
C GLY A 276 -11.31 -28.71 8.59
N LEU A 277 -11.02 -28.04 7.47
CA LEU A 277 -9.85 -28.35 6.65
C LEU A 277 -8.66 -27.52 7.14
N GLU A 278 -7.85 -28.12 8.01
CA GLU A 278 -6.63 -27.54 8.56
C GLU A 278 -5.54 -27.52 7.49
N PHE A 279 -4.83 -26.40 7.36
CA PHE A 279 -3.58 -26.29 6.61
C PHE A 279 -2.46 -25.79 7.50
N ALA A 280 -1.27 -26.36 7.36
CA ALA A 280 -0.07 -25.99 8.10
C ALA A 280 1.16 -25.96 7.17
N PRO A 281 2.15 -25.07 7.39
CA PRO A 281 3.35 -25.03 6.58
C PRO A 281 4.12 -26.36 6.60
N VAL A 282 4.69 -26.76 5.46
CA VAL A 282 5.56 -27.94 5.38
C VAL A 282 6.81 -27.78 6.26
N ARG A 283 7.39 -28.90 6.70
CA ARG A 283 8.64 -28.87 7.47
C ARG A 283 9.76 -28.23 6.66
N GLY A 284 10.60 -27.43 7.31
CA GLY A 284 11.79 -26.81 6.71
C GLY A 284 11.57 -25.41 6.13
N ARG A 285 10.35 -24.88 6.17
CA ARG A 285 10.10 -23.46 5.93
C ARG A 285 10.86 -22.62 6.96
N ARG A 286 11.55 -21.56 6.49
CA ARG A 286 12.38 -20.67 7.30
C ARG A 286 11.85 -19.24 7.42
N VAL A 287 10.76 -18.95 6.72
CA VAL A 287 10.08 -17.65 6.75
C VAL A 287 8.79 -17.78 7.57
N PRO A 288 8.32 -16.71 8.25
CA PRO A 288 7.02 -16.73 8.90
C PRO A 288 5.91 -17.10 7.92
N ASP A 289 5.04 -18.02 8.32
CA ASP A 289 4.02 -18.62 7.45
C ASP A 289 2.68 -18.75 8.17
N VAL A 290 1.60 -19.14 7.49
CA VAL A 290 0.25 -19.19 8.05
C VAL A 290 -0.20 -20.62 8.37
N HIS A 291 -0.83 -20.78 9.53
CA HIS A 291 -1.56 -21.99 9.92
C HIS A 291 -3.02 -21.62 10.09
N GLY A 292 -3.93 -22.41 9.53
CA GLY A 292 -5.35 -22.07 9.59
C GLY A 292 -6.27 -23.23 9.31
N ILE A 293 -7.58 -22.98 9.48
CA ILE A 293 -8.64 -23.97 9.29
C ILE A 293 -9.77 -23.33 8.49
N LEU A 294 -10.12 -23.94 7.37
CA LEU A 294 -11.33 -23.64 6.61
C LEU A 294 -12.50 -24.43 7.20
N TRP A 295 -13.41 -23.75 7.85
CA TRP A 295 -14.59 -24.35 8.47
C TRP A 295 -15.77 -24.40 7.51
N MET A 296 -16.38 -25.58 7.42
CA MET A 296 -17.52 -25.85 6.56
C MET A 296 -18.55 -26.72 7.27
N ASP A 297 -19.81 -26.60 6.87
CA ASP A 297 -20.89 -27.46 7.37
C ASP A 297 -20.56 -28.92 7.07
N ARG A 298 -20.70 -29.81 8.06
CA ARG A 298 -20.43 -31.24 7.89
C ARG A 298 -21.36 -31.86 6.84
N GLU A 299 -22.58 -31.35 6.76
CA GLU A 299 -23.57 -31.71 5.75
C GLU A 299 -23.58 -30.65 4.65
N GLY A 300 -23.38 -31.07 3.40
CA GLY A 300 -23.41 -30.17 2.24
C GLY A 300 -22.15 -29.33 2.03
N ALA A 301 -21.16 -29.40 2.93
CA ALA A 301 -19.83 -28.78 2.80
C ALA A 301 -19.85 -27.26 2.53
N ARG A 302 -20.87 -26.55 3.03
CA ARG A 302 -20.97 -25.10 2.86
C ARG A 302 -19.84 -24.40 3.63
N LEU A 303 -18.97 -23.68 2.91
CA LEU A 303 -17.89 -22.90 3.50
C LEU A 303 -18.46 -21.77 4.38
N ARG A 304 -17.97 -21.66 5.62
CA ARG A 304 -18.43 -20.67 6.61
C ARG A 304 -17.38 -19.59 6.83
N TYR A 305 -16.19 -19.98 7.27
CA TYR A 305 -15.11 -19.03 7.52
C TYR A 305 -13.75 -19.71 7.52
N LEU A 306 -12.73 -18.92 7.24
CA LEU A 306 -11.33 -19.22 7.48
C LEU A 306 -10.92 -18.55 8.79
N GLU A 307 -10.28 -19.28 9.69
CA GLU A 307 -9.48 -18.70 10.77
C GLU A 307 -8.03 -19.10 10.61
N TYR A 308 -7.11 -18.18 10.87
CA TYR A 308 -5.69 -18.43 10.70
C TYR A 308 -4.88 -17.69 11.76
N THR A 309 -3.69 -18.21 12.03
CA THR A 309 -2.66 -17.64 12.89
C THR A 309 -1.32 -17.64 12.16
N TYR A 310 -0.36 -16.90 12.69
CA TYR A 310 0.99 -16.86 12.13
C TYR A 310 1.93 -17.79 12.87
N THR A 311 2.78 -18.46 12.10
CA THR A 311 3.82 -19.39 12.57
C THR A 311 5.20 -18.78 12.35
N GLY A 312 6.22 -19.27 13.07
CA GLY A 312 7.59 -18.76 12.93
C GLY A 312 7.80 -17.36 13.54
N LEU A 313 6.90 -16.92 14.43
CA LEU A 313 7.04 -15.66 15.17
C LEU A 313 7.73 -15.91 16.52
N GLU A 314 9.04 -16.10 16.49
CA GLU A 314 9.84 -16.43 17.69
C GLU A 314 9.65 -15.42 18.84
N TRP A 315 9.28 -14.18 18.53
CA TRP A 315 9.05 -13.10 19.48
C TRP A 315 7.62 -13.00 20.01
N ALA A 316 6.65 -13.62 19.36
CA ALA A 316 5.24 -13.49 19.72
C ALA A 316 4.81 -14.42 20.85
N GLY A 317 5.68 -15.36 21.27
CA GLY A 317 5.30 -16.44 22.17
C GLY A 317 4.14 -17.28 21.59
N THR A 318 3.40 -17.97 22.47
CA THR A 318 2.21 -18.77 22.11
C THR A 318 0.94 -17.93 22.11
N VAL A 319 0.99 -16.67 21.64
CA VAL A 319 -0.22 -15.86 21.55
C VAL A 319 -1.01 -16.34 20.33
N GLN A 320 -1.94 -17.28 20.54
CA GLN A 320 -2.86 -17.80 19.53
C GLN A 320 -3.79 -16.73 18.93
N GLU A 321 -3.69 -15.50 19.40
CA GLU A 321 -4.60 -14.41 19.07
C GLU A 321 -4.09 -13.53 17.92
N ILE A 322 -2.84 -13.70 17.48
CA ILE A 322 -2.31 -13.01 16.28
C ILE A 322 -2.64 -13.84 15.05
N GLY A 323 -3.39 -13.25 14.13
CA GLY A 323 -3.99 -13.99 13.04
C GLY A 323 -5.11 -13.22 12.38
N GLY A 324 -6.18 -13.92 12.03
CA GLY A 324 -7.37 -13.27 11.51
C GLY A 324 -8.48 -14.25 11.18
N ARG A 325 -9.59 -13.69 10.69
CA ARG A 325 -10.74 -14.45 10.21
C ARG A 325 -11.24 -13.85 8.90
N VAL A 326 -11.68 -14.71 7.99
CA VAL A 326 -12.38 -14.34 6.76
C VAL A 326 -13.68 -15.13 6.72
N GLU A 327 -14.83 -14.46 6.76
CA GLU A 327 -16.15 -15.08 6.73
C GLU A 327 -16.73 -15.02 5.32
N PHE A 328 -17.30 -16.15 4.89
CA PHE A 328 -17.89 -16.31 3.58
C PHE A 328 -19.41 -16.38 3.71
N ALA A 329 -20.10 -15.71 2.81
CA ALA A 329 -21.55 -15.77 2.69
C ALA A 329 -21.97 -15.98 1.24
N GLN A 330 -23.18 -16.49 1.07
CA GLN A 330 -23.82 -16.55 -0.24
C GLN A 330 -24.82 -15.39 -0.31
N ALA A 331 -24.66 -14.52 -1.31
CA ALA A 331 -25.60 -13.45 -1.60
C ALA A 331 -26.91 -14.01 -2.18
N ALA A 332 -27.94 -13.16 -2.26
CA ALA A 332 -29.28 -13.57 -2.71
C ALA A 332 -29.31 -14.09 -4.16
N ASP A 333 -28.37 -13.64 -4.99
CA ASP A 333 -28.17 -14.07 -6.38
C ASP A 333 -27.34 -15.37 -6.51
N GLY A 334 -26.92 -15.97 -5.38
CA GLY A 334 -26.13 -17.18 -5.33
C GLY A 334 -24.61 -16.94 -5.37
N ALA A 335 -24.15 -15.70 -5.52
CA ALA A 335 -22.73 -15.37 -5.54
C ALA A 335 -22.09 -15.56 -4.16
N TRP A 336 -20.86 -16.08 -4.13
CA TRP A 336 -20.07 -16.15 -2.91
C TRP A 336 -19.34 -14.83 -2.68
N ILE A 337 -19.47 -14.30 -1.46
CA ILE A 337 -18.82 -13.05 -1.04
C ILE A 337 -18.06 -13.28 0.26
N VAL A 338 -17.06 -12.44 0.51
CA VAL A 338 -16.53 -12.26 1.86
C VAL A 338 -17.48 -11.30 2.58
N SER A 339 -18.17 -11.74 3.62
CA SER A 339 -19.13 -10.91 4.38
C SER A 339 -18.45 -10.10 5.47
N ARG A 340 -17.40 -10.65 6.08
CA ARG A 340 -16.63 -10.03 7.16
C ARG A 340 -15.20 -10.52 7.11
N TRP A 341 -14.25 -9.67 7.48
CA TRP A 341 -12.87 -10.07 7.65
C TRP A 341 -12.19 -9.24 8.73
N TYR A 342 -11.16 -9.80 9.36
CA TYR A 342 -10.21 -9.03 10.14
C TYR A 342 -8.83 -9.68 10.17
N ILE A 343 -7.83 -8.86 10.41
CA ILE A 343 -6.46 -9.23 10.74
C ILE A 343 -6.14 -8.64 12.12
N ARG A 344 -5.68 -9.48 13.04
CA ARG A 344 -5.23 -9.08 14.37
C ARG A 344 -3.71 -9.19 14.44
N MET A 345 -3.09 -8.04 14.65
CA MET A 345 -1.64 -7.85 14.65
C MET A 345 -1.21 -7.40 16.05
N PRO A 346 0.03 -7.64 16.45
CA PRO A 346 0.51 -7.13 17.71
C PRO A 346 0.91 -5.66 17.61
N MET A 347 0.61 -4.93 18.68
CA MET A 347 1.25 -3.65 18.97
C MET A 347 2.53 -3.96 19.78
N LEU A 348 3.68 -3.74 19.16
CA LEU A 348 4.98 -4.02 19.75
C LEU A 348 5.57 -2.74 20.34
N LEU A 349 5.99 -2.79 21.60
CA LEU A 349 6.77 -1.74 22.25
C LEU A 349 8.24 -2.12 22.22
N GLY A 350 9.08 -1.23 21.69
CA GLY A 350 10.52 -1.34 21.86
C GLY A 350 11.21 -2.25 20.84
N MET A 351 11.77 -1.62 19.83
CA MET A 351 13.13 -1.76 19.32
C MET A 351 13.99 -2.92 19.84
N ARG A 352 14.45 -3.72 18.87
CA ARG A 352 15.31 -4.91 18.92
C ARG A 352 16.71 -4.70 19.52
N ARG A 353 16.87 -4.67 20.85
CA ARG A 353 18.20 -4.82 21.47
C ARG A 353 18.69 -6.21 21.11
N GLU A 354 19.94 -6.36 20.63
CA GLU A 354 20.48 -7.68 20.26
C GLU A 354 20.26 -8.66 21.42
N GLY A 355 19.35 -9.63 21.23
CA GLY A 355 18.99 -10.65 22.22
C GLY A 355 17.72 -10.40 23.05
N GLU A 356 17.06 -9.23 22.96
CA GLU A 356 15.78 -8.99 23.67
C GLU A 356 14.55 -9.26 22.78
N PRO A 357 13.56 -10.04 23.23
CA PRO A 357 12.36 -10.34 22.47
C PRO A 357 11.49 -9.10 22.28
N HIS A 358 10.74 -9.04 21.17
CA HIS A 358 9.73 -7.98 20.98
C HIS A 358 8.73 -8.03 22.14
N ARG A 359 8.54 -6.91 22.85
CA ARG A 359 7.54 -6.84 23.91
C ARG A 359 6.21 -6.42 23.31
N MET A 360 5.26 -7.35 23.27
CA MET A 360 3.88 -7.03 22.94
C MET A 360 3.28 -6.17 24.06
N VAL A 361 2.60 -5.08 23.69
CA VAL A 361 1.91 -4.17 24.63
C VAL A 361 0.43 -4.00 24.35
N GLY A 362 -0.04 -4.54 23.24
CA GLY A 362 -1.43 -4.51 22.82
C GLY A 362 -1.59 -5.31 21.54
N LEU A 363 -2.81 -5.35 21.04
CA LEU A 363 -3.10 -5.84 19.70
C LEU A 363 -3.78 -4.71 18.92
N VAL A 364 -3.60 -4.73 17.60
CA VAL A 364 -4.36 -3.94 16.67
C VAL A 364 -5.16 -4.89 15.81
N GLU A 365 -6.47 -4.75 15.82
CA GLU A 365 -7.36 -5.43 14.88
C GLU A 365 -7.78 -4.46 13.78
N GLN A 366 -7.66 -4.89 12.54
CA GLN A 366 -8.16 -4.15 11.39
C GLN A 366 -9.06 -5.07 10.57
N GLY A 367 -10.25 -4.60 10.24
CA GLY A 367 -11.23 -5.44 9.57
C GLY A 367 -12.32 -4.65 8.87
N GLY A 368 -13.29 -5.40 8.37
CA GLY A 368 -14.48 -4.82 7.77
C GLY A 368 -15.64 -5.79 7.68
N ASP A 369 -16.84 -5.22 7.59
CA ASP A 369 -18.09 -5.91 7.31
C ASP A 369 -18.75 -5.33 6.05
N VAL A 370 -19.27 -6.21 5.20
CA VAL A 370 -20.03 -5.82 4.01
C VAL A 370 -21.46 -5.50 4.44
N THR A 371 -21.86 -4.24 4.27
CA THR A 371 -23.19 -3.73 4.64
C THR A 371 -24.16 -3.73 3.46
N GLY A 372 -23.67 -3.85 2.23
CA GLY A 372 -24.48 -3.90 1.03
C GLY A 372 -23.73 -4.53 -0.15
N VAL A 373 -24.44 -5.32 -0.94
CA VAL A 373 -23.96 -5.89 -2.20
C VAL A 373 -24.92 -5.47 -3.31
N GLY A 374 -24.42 -4.70 -4.27
CA GLY A 374 -25.21 -4.19 -5.38
C GLY A 374 -24.67 -4.64 -6.74
N GLY A 375 -25.55 -4.70 -7.73
CA GLY A 375 -25.16 -4.88 -9.13
C GLY A 375 -24.37 -3.68 -9.62
N GLY A 376 -23.12 -3.88 -9.98
CA GLY A 376 -22.31 -2.80 -10.51
C GLY A 376 -22.64 -2.50 -11.95
N GLY A 377 -23.23 -1.33 -12.21
CA GLY A 377 -23.23 -0.66 -13.52
C GLY A 377 -21.86 -0.65 -14.25
N ALA A 378 -21.76 -0.15 -15.46
CA ALA A 378 -20.54 -0.35 -16.27
C ALA A 378 -19.23 0.15 -15.59
N PRO A 379 -18.09 -0.56 -15.75
CA PRO A 379 -16.79 -0.10 -15.27
C PRO A 379 -16.42 1.25 -15.91
N ALA A 380 -15.75 2.10 -15.14
CA ALA A 380 -15.32 3.42 -15.56
C ALA A 380 -13.82 3.44 -15.90
N VAL A 381 -13.39 4.58 -16.42
CA VAL A 381 -11.97 4.90 -16.67
C VAL A 381 -11.63 6.14 -15.85
N VAL A 382 -10.48 6.12 -15.18
CA VAL A 382 -9.90 7.35 -14.61
C VAL A 382 -8.67 7.69 -15.41
N SER A 383 -8.61 8.91 -15.92
CA SER A 383 -7.48 9.38 -16.73
C SER A 383 -7.11 10.80 -16.35
N GLY A 384 -5.91 11.23 -16.71
CA GLY A 384 -5.49 12.58 -16.40
C GLY A 384 -4.01 12.80 -16.64
N MET A 385 -3.49 13.87 -16.06
CA MET A 385 -2.08 14.20 -16.06
C MET A 385 -1.60 14.49 -14.65
N VAL A 386 -0.36 14.11 -14.37
CA VAL A 386 0.36 14.53 -13.16
C VAL A 386 1.28 15.69 -13.53
N ILE A 387 1.12 16.81 -12.85
CA ILE A 387 1.93 18.01 -13.04
C ILE A 387 2.56 18.47 -11.74
N ASP A 388 3.76 19.03 -11.82
CA ASP A 388 4.47 19.60 -10.68
C ASP A 388 4.04 21.07 -10.45
N THR A 389 3.72 21.44 -9.20
CA THR A 389 3.25 22.79 -8.83
C THR A 389 4.26 23.91 -9.13
N VAL A 390 5.57 23.63 -9.18
CA VAL A 390 6.65 24.63 -9.35
C VAL A 390 6.98 24.84 -10.80
N THR A 391 7.31 23.75 -11.49
CA THR A 391 7.78 23.77 -12.87
C THR A 391 6.61 23.91 -13.84
N ARG A 392 5.39 23.57 -13.40
CA ARG A 392 4.21 23.36 -14.26
C ARG A 392 4.46 22.36 -15.39
N LEU A 393 5.50 21.52 -15.24
CA LEU A 393 5.84 20.49 -16.22
C LEU A 393 5.14 19.18 -15.86
N PRO A 394 4.86 18.33 -16.85
CA PRO A 394 4.36 16.99 -16.60
C PRO A 394 5.41 16.11 -15.91
N VAL A 395 4.95 15.19 -15.07
CA VAL A 395 5.83 14.29 -14.29
C VAL A 395 5.62 12.85 -14.75
N ALA A 396 6.67 12.25 -15.31
CA ALA A 396 6.69 10.86 -15.76
C ALA A 396 7.07 9.89 -14.63
N GLY A 397 6.66 8.62 -14.75
CA GLY A 397 7.01 7.54 -13.84
C GLY A 397 6.26 7.53 -12.49
N VAL A 398 5.27 8.40 -12.31
CA VAL A 398 4.43 8.42 -11.11
C VAL A 398 3.48 7.23 -11.16
N GLU A 399 3.45 6.43 -10.10
CA GLU A 399 2.53 5.31 -9.97
C GLU A 399 1.20 5.81 -9.39
N LEU A 400 0.11 5.50 -10.09
CA LEU A 400 -1.24 5.76 -9.66
C LEU A 400 -1.98 4.45 -9.48
N SER A 401 -2.76 4.36 -8.42
CA SER A 401 -3.62 3.20 -8.16
C SER A 401 -4.95 3.64 -7.54
N VAL A 402 -6.03 2.92 -7.80
CA VAL A 402 -7.31 3.17 -7.11
C VAL A 402 -7.52 2.13 -6.03
N ASP A 403 -7.78 2.60 -4.80
CA ASP A 403 -8.04 1.76 -3.63
C ASP A 403 -9.16 0.75 -3.95
N GLY A 404 -8.95 -0.53 -3.64
CA GLY A 404 -9.93 -1.61 -3.85
C GLY A 404 -10.13 -2.09 -5.29
N SER A 405 -9.56 -1.42 -6.30
CA SER A 405 -9.81 -1.77 -7.71
C SER A 405 -8.78 -2.71 -8.34
N GLY A 406 -7.58 -2.81 -7.75
CA GLY A 406 -6.40 -3.43 -8.37
C GLY A 406 -5.88 -2.71 -9.63
N ALA A 407 -6.51 -1.60 -10.05
CA ALA A 407 -6.07 -0.80 -11.18
C ALA A 407 -4.81 -0.01 -10.81
N VAL A 408 -3.75 -0.17 -11.60
CA VAL A 408 -2.46 0.50 -11.45
C VAL A 408 -2.02 1.04 -12.81
N ALA A 409 -1.46 2.26 -12.84
CA ALA A 409 -0.88 2.88 -14.02
C ALA A 409 0.36 3.69 -13.65
N LEU A 410 1.30 3.82 -14.59
CA LEU A 410 2.43 4.75 -14.49
C LEU A 410 2.17 5.94 -15.41
N THR A 411 2.58 7.14 -15.01
CA THR A 411 2.56 8.29 -15.92
C THR A 411 3.62 8.14 -17.01
N ASP A 412 3.24 8.45 -18.25
CA ASP A 412 4.16 8.47 -19.37
C ASP A 412 5.03 9.75 -19.40
N SER A 413 5.85 9.90 -20.45
CA SER A 413 6.71 11.09 -20.65
C SER A 413 5.95 12.41 -20.78
N THR A 414 4.65 12.36 -21.08
CA THR A 414 3.76 13.53 -21.13
C THR A 414 3.04 13.77 -19.80
N GLY A 415 3.38 13.00 -18.76
CA GLY A 415 2.73 12.99 -17.46
C GLY A 415 1.31 12.40 -17.47
N ALA A 416 0.87 11.84 -18.60
CA ALA A 416 -0.47 11.31 -18.74
C ALA A 416 -0.58 9.91 -18.13
N TYR A 417 -1.75 9.61 -17.56
CA TYR A 417 -2.07 8.28 -17.04
C TYR A 417 -3.49 7.88 -17.42
N ARG A 418 -3.72 6.56 -17.45
CA ARG A 418 -5.02 5.95 -17.70
C ARG A 418 -5.17 4.67 -16.87
N LEU A 419 -6.17 4.66 -16.01
CA LEU A 419 -6.59 3.54 -15.18
C LEU A 419 -7.88 2.98 -15.76
N GLU A 420 -7.87 1.71 -16.14
CA GLU A 420 -9.01 1.02 -16.72
C GLU A 420 -9.72 0.14 -15.70
N ARG A 421 -10.98 -0.20 -15.99
CA ARG A 421 -11.84 -1.02 -15.13
C ARG A 421 -11.97 -0.46 -13.71
N VAL A 422 -12.04 0.87 -13.60
CA VAL A 422 -12.19 1.55 -12.32
C VAL A 422 -13.64 1.43 -11.87
N PRO A 423 -13.89 1.10 -10.60
CA PRO A 423 -15.19 1.22 -9.95
C PRO A 423 -15.81 2.61 -10.12
N PRO A 424 -17.05 2.74 -10.62
CA PRO A 424 -17.78 4.00 -10.54
C PRO A 424 -18.29 4.26 -9.12
N GLY A 425 -18.52 5.52 -8.80
CA GLY A 425 -18.87 6.00 -7.46
C GLY A 425 -17.66 6.53 -6.69
N PRO A 426 -17.88 7.11 -5.49
CA PRO A 426 -16.82 7.73 -4.70
C PRO A 426 -15.71 6.73 -4.34
N GLY A 427 -14.45 7.17 -4.42
CA GLY A 427 -13.27 6.38 -4.13
C GLY A 427 -12.01 7.24 -3.97
N TRP A 428 -10.85 6.60 -3.83
CA TRP A 428 -9.56 7.27 -3.63
C TRP A 428 -8.53 6.84 -4.68
N LEU A 429 -7.97 7.84 -5.36
CA LEU A 429 -6.79 7.72 -6.22
C LEU A 429 -5.54 7.91 -5.36
N ARG A 430 -4.74 6.86 -5.21
CA ARG A 430 -3.41 6.90 -4.60
C ARG A 430 -2.37 7.31 -5.63
N VAL A 431 -1.48 8.21 -5.24
CA VAL A 431 -0.42 8.75 -6.09
C VAL A 431 0.91 8.58 -5.38
N ARG A 432 1.84 7.86 -6.01
CA ARG A 432 3.18 7.56 -5.50
C ARG A 432 4.25 8.12 -6.48
N PRO A 433 4.83 9.29 -6.17
CA PRO A 433 5.88 9.90 -6.98
C PRO A 433 7.23 9.15 -6.85
N PRO A 434 8.03 9.06 -7.92
CA PRO A 434 9.35 8.39 -7.88
C PRO A 434 10.31 8.98 -6.84
N ALA A 435 10.26 10.31 -6.64
CA ALA A 435 11.10 10.99 -5.65
C ALA A 435 10.74 10.63 -4.20
N LEU A 436 9.56 10.06 -3.95
CA LEU A 436 9.12 9.62 -2.62
C LEU A 436 9.41 8.13 -2.35
N ASP A 437 9.76 7.35 -3.37
CA ASP A 437 10.19 5.95 -3.23
C ASP A 437 11.41 5.83 -2.31
N ASP A 438 12.25 6.86 -2.31
CA ASP A 438 13.43 6.96 -1.47
C ASP A 438 13.20 7.74 -0.16
N VAL A 439 11.99 8.19 0.17
CA VAL A 439 11.71 8.96 1.41
C VAL A 439 10.62 8.30 2.26
N GLY A 440 9.85 7.35 1.71
CA GLY A 440 8.91 6.50 2.44
C GLY A 440 7.72 7.24 3.05
N LEU A 441 7.34 8.40 2.49
CA LEU A 441 6.17 9.16 2.91
C LEU A 441 4.88 8.49 2.39
N GLU A 442 3.77 8.67 3.12
CA GLU A 442 2.47 8.12 2.70
C GLU A 442 2.07 8.62 1.30
N PRO A 443 1.56 7.74 0.41
CA PRO A 443 1.12 8.15 -0.91
C PRO A 443 -0.05 9.13 -0.81
N LEU A 444 -0.04 10.15 -1.67
CA LEU A 444 -1.08 11.17 -1.72
C LEU A 444 -2.41 10.51 -2.14
N ARG A 445 -3.48 10.75 -1.36
CA ARG A 445 -4.83 10.23 -1.64
C ARG A 445 -5.73 11.36 -2.12
N ILE A 446 -6.28 11.21 -3.33
CA ILE A 446 -7.16 12.20 -3.96
C ILE A 446 -8.55 11.58 -4.13
N PRO A 447 -9.63 12.25 -3.70
CA PRO A 447 -10.97 11.72 -3.90
C PRO A 447 -11.33 11.73 -5.38
N ILE A 448 -11.99 10.68 -5.85
CA ILE A 448 -12.54 10.51 -7.20
C ILE A 448 -13.98 9.99 -7.10
N ALA A 449 -14.79 10.17 -8.13
CA ALA A 449 -16.16 9.65 -8.17
C ALA A 449 -16.62 9.37 -9.62
N PRO A 450 -16.12 8.30 -10.28
CA PRO A 450 -16.36 8.10 -11.70
C PRO A 450 -17.82 7.74 -11.96
N ALA A 451 -18.41 8.27 -13.03
CA ALA A 451 -19.74 7.83 -13.46
C ALA A 451 -19.69 6.40 -14.05
N PRO A 452 -20.73 5.56 -13.88
CA PRO A 452 -20.81 4.23 -14.49
C PRO A 452 -20.60 4.26 -16.01
N GLY A 453 -19.65 3.47 -16.53
CA GLY A 453 -19.27 3.46 -17.95
C GLY A 453 -18.56 4.72 -18.43
N GLY A 454 -18.38 5.71 -17.56
CA GLY A 454 -17.83 7.01 -17.87
C GLY A 454 -16.32 7.08 -17.79
N THR A 455 -15.76 8.20 -18.25
CA THR A 455 -14.36 8.55 -18.02
C THR A 455 -14.28 9.75 -17.09
N GLU A 456 -13.75 9.57 -15.88
CA GLU A 456 -13.38 10.67 -15.00
C GLU A 456 -12.00 11.20 -15.40
N ARG A 457 -11.91 12.52 -15.60
CA ARG A 457 -10.64 13.20 -15.83
C ARG A 457 -10.18 13.90 -14.55
N ARG A 458 -9.00 13.53 -14.04
CA ARG A 458 -8.45 14.08 -12.81
C ARG A 458 -7.01 14.55 -13.05
N THR A 459 -6.78 15.86 -12.97
CA THR A 459 -5.41 16.38 -12.96
C THR A 459 -4.87 16.30 -11.55
N VAL A 460 -3.75 15.60 -11.40
CA VAL A 460 -3.04 15.46 -10.13
C VAL A 460 -1.95 16.50 -10.09
N VAL A 461 -1.94 17.30 -9.04
CA VAL A 461 -0.92 18.33 -8.85
C VAL A 461 -0.05 17.92 -7.68
N LEU A 462 1.22 17.61 -7.93
CA LEU A 462 2.14 17.20 -6.88
C LEU A 462 2.54 18.41 -6.02
N PRO A 463 2.38 18.34 -4.69
CA PRO A 463 2.87 19.38 -3.79
C PRO A 463 4.40 19.46 -3.87
N ARG A 464 4.97 20.64 -3.60
CA ARG A 464 6.42 20.82 -3.64
C ARG A 464 7.08 19.88 -2.64
N THR A 465 8.26 19.35 -2.97
CA THR A 465 9.07 18.61 -1.99
C THR A 465 9.26 19.44 -0.72
N VAL A 466 9.45 20.77 -0.83
CA VAL A 466 9.51 21.68 0.33
C VAL A 466 8.21 21.73 1.15
N ASP A 467 7.02 21.63 0.54
CA ASP A 467 5.75 21.69 1.28
C ASP A 467 5.49 20.38 2.03
N VAL A 468 5.88 19.26 1.41
CA VAL A 468 5.81 17.93 2.03
C VAL A 468 6.83 17.80 3.17
N LEU A 469 8.06 18.30 2.98
CA LEU A 469 9.10 18.31 4.01
C LEU A 469 8.86 19.39 5.09
N ALA A 470 8.21 20.52 4.76
CA ALA A 470 7.82 21.54 5.74
C ALA A 470 6.71 21.03 6.68
N ARG A 471 5.82 20.14 6.20
CA ARG A 471 4.88 19.41 7.06
C ARG A 471 5.62 18.49 8.04
N ALA A 472 6.67 17.81 7.59
CA ALA A 472 7.54 17.02 8.49
C ALA A 472 8.28 17.90 9.52
N CYS A 473 8.55 19.17 9.18
CA CYS A 473 9.14 20.18 10.06
C CYS A 473 8.10 21.08 10.76
N ALA A 474 6.82 20.69 10.80
CA ALA A 474 5.73 21.42 11.48
C ALA A 474 5.64 22.93 11.18
N GLY A 475 6.06 23.37 9.98
CA GLY A 475 6.00 24.79 9.57
C GLY A 475 7.07 25.71 10.18
N LEU A 476 8.13 25.17 10.79
CA LEU A 476 9.26 25.96 11.30
C LEU A 476 9.95 26.80 10.21
N ALA A 477 10.30 28.05 10.51
CA ALA A 477 10.98 28.95 9.59
C ALA A 477 12.45 28.53 9.33
N GLY A 478 12.88 28.49 8.06
CA GLY A 478 14.25 28.13 7.64
C GLY A 478 14.27 27.12 6.49
N ILE A 479 15.45 26.61 6.14
CA ILE A 479 15.62 25.55 5.12
C ILE A 479 15.52 24.18 5.80
N PRO A 480 14.50 23.35 5.52
CA PRO A 480 14.48 21.96 5.99
C PRO A 480 15.52 21.13 5.23
N LEU A 481 16.28 20.33 5.97
CA LEU A 481 17.22 19.34 5.43
C LEU A 481 16.73 17.95 5.81
N VAL A 482 16.37 17.14 4.82
CA VAL A 482 15.97 15.75 5.03
C VAL A 482 16.95 14.82 4.33
N GLY A 483 17.26 13.70 4.94
CA GLY A 483 18.26 12.80 4.40
C GLY A 483 18.08 11.37 4.84
N TRP A 484 18.96 10.50 4.39
CA TRP A 484 18.96 9.11 4.81
C TRP A 484 20.37 8.57 4.98
N VAL A 485 20.50 7.59 5.86
CA VAL A 485 21.78 6.94 6.16
C VAL A 485 21.81 5.56 5.51
N ARG A 486 22.90 5.22 4.79
CA ARG A 486 23.06 3.95 4.05
C ARG A 486 24.37 3.24 4.37
N SER A 487 24.38 1.91 4.24
CA SER A 487 25.62 1.11 4.21
C SER A 487 26.37 1.36 2.90
N GLY A 488 27.70 1.45 2.97
CA GLY A 488 28.56 1.69 1.81
C GLY A 488 28.59 0.56 0.77
N GLY A 489 28.16 -0.67 1.11
CA GLY A 489 28.28 -1.84 0.23
C GLY A 489 26.96 -2.47 -0.25
N ARG A 490 25.82 -2.18 0.41
CA ARG A 490 24.48 -2.67 0.04
C ARG A 490 23.49 -1.51 0.02
N ARG A 491 22.41 -1.58 -0.76
CA ARG A 491 21.30 -0.60 -0.75
C ARG A 491 20.46 -0.63 0.56
N VAL A 492 21.05 -0.99 1.70
CA VAL A 492 20.39 -1.09 3.01
C VAL A 492 20.46 0.26 3.72
N ARG A 493 19.32 0.75 4.21
CA ARG A 493 19.20 1.96 5.01
C ARG A 493 19.45 1.65 6.49
N LEU A 494 20.11 2.58 7.19
CA LEU A 494 20.56 2.40 8.58
C LEU A 494 19.62 3.16 9.52
N ALA A 495 18.55 2.48 9.94
CA ALA A 495 17.63 2.96 10.98
C ALA A 495 18.36 3.20 12.32
N GLY A 496 17.91 4.21 13.08
CA GLY A 496 18.49 4.58 14.37
C GLY A 496 19.92 5.14 14.30
N ALA A 497 20.46 5.41 13.11
CA ALA A 497 21.73 6.10 12.96
C ALA A 497 21.61 7.51 13.57
N GLU A 498 22.49 7.84 14.50
CA GLU A 498 22.52 9.16 15.12
C GLU A 498 23.19 10.14 14.16
N VAL A 499 22.44 11.13 13.70
CA VAL A 499 22.96 12.16 12.79
C VAL A 499 23.21 13.43 13.59
N GLU A 500 24.48 13.78 13.74
CA GLU A 500 24.91 15.08 14.25
C GLU A 500 25.04 16.06 13.08
N GLY A 501 24.18 17.08 13.04
CA GLY A 501 24.33 18.23 12.15
C GLY A 501 25.03 19.38 12.86
N ARG A 502 26.09 19.92 12.27
CA ARG A 502 26.79 21.12 12.73
C ARG A 502 26.79 22.21 11.66
N TRP A 503 26.39 23.41 12.05
CA TRP A 503 26.39 24.58 11.17
C TRP A 503 26.75 25.85 11.94
N GLN A 504 27.27 26.84 11.22
CA GLN A 504 27.47 28.17 11.77
C GLN A 504 26.17 28.97 11.66
N GLY A 505 25.88 29.78 12.68
CA GLY A 505 24.78 30.74 12.63
C GLY A 505 24.96 31.79 11.54
N PRO A 506 24.01 32.74 11.42
CA PRO A 506 24.13 33.84 10.47
C PRO A 506 25.46 34.59 10.62
N PRO A 507 26.03 35.14 9.53
CA PRO A 507 27.28 35.90 9.58
C PRO A 507 27.26 36.95 10.70
N GLY A 508 28.23 36.88 11.61
CA GLY A 508 28.36 37.80 12.76
C GLY A 508 27.85 37.26 14.11
N SER A 509 27.19 36.10 14.17
CA SER A 509 26.74 35.51 15.45
C SER A 509 27.85 34.80 16.22
N GLY A 510 28.86 34.26 15.52
CA GLY A 510 29.96 33.48 16.11
C GLY A 510 29.55 32.14 16.73
N THR A 511 28.27 31.77 16.64
CA THR A 511 27.70 30.61 17.33
C THR A 511 27.69 29.39 16.42
N ALA A 512 28.31 28.30 16.87
CA ALA A 512 28.18 26.98 16.25
C ALA A 512 26.96 26.25 16.83
N PHE A 513 26.07 25.81 15.95
CA PHE A 513 24.88 25.04 16.31
C PHE A 513 25.15 23.56 16.07
N ARG A 514 24.61 22.72 16.95
CA ARG A 514 24.64 21.26 16.84
C ARG A 514 23.25 20.70 17.12
N ALA A 515 22.81 19.76 16.31
CA ALA A 515 21.57 19.01 16.53
C ALA A 515 21.83 17.52 16.32
N PHE A 516 21.27 16.69 17.20
CA PHE A 516 21.29 15.25 17.09
C PHE A 516 19.89 14.79 16.72
N VAL A 517 19.77 14.13 15.56
CA VAL A 517 18.50 13.59 15.10
C VAL A 517 18.70 12.11 14.84
N PRO A 518 17.95 11.23 15.52
CA PRO A 518 17.95 9.82 15.15
C PRO A 518 17.32 9.69 13.77
N ALA A 519 17.96 8.93 12.88
CA ALA A 519 17.30 8.45 11.69
C ALA A 519 16.12 7.56 12.13
N ASP A 520 14.94 7.82 11.58
CA ASP A 520 13.71 7.09 11.86
C ASP A 520 13.82 5.61 11.49
N GLY A 521 12.70 4.90 11.66
CA GLY A 521 12.61 3.50 11.34
C GLY A 521 12.66 3.14 9.85
N ARG A 522 13.08 4.07 9.02
CA ARG A 522 13.34 3.90 7.58
C ARG A 522 14.72 4.42 7.22
N GLY A 523 15.55 4.76 8.23
CA GLY A 523 16.86 5.36 8.09
C GLY A 523 16.83 6.80 7.59
N VAL A 524 15.71 7.52 7.76
CA VAL A 524 15.49 8.91 7.31
C VAL A 524 15.66 9.87 8.48
N TYR A 525 16.40 10.96 8.31
CA TYR A 525 16.55 12.02 9.31
C TYR A 525 16.06 13.37 8.77
N ALA A 526 15.61 14.26 9.66
CA ALA A 526 15.20 15.61 9.30
C ALA A 526 15.79 16.66 10.27
N LEU A 527 16.47 17.67 9.74
CA LEU A 527 16.97 18.84 10.45
C LEU A 527 16.17 20.06 9.99
N CYS A 528 15.48 20.70 10.93
CA CYS A 528 14.61 21.84 10.68
C CYS A 528 15.23 23.14 11.21
N GLY A 529 14.81 24.29 10.67
CA GLY A 529 15.23 25.62 11.16
C GLY A 529 16.64 26.04 10.75
N LEU A 530 17.19 25.51 9.65
CA LEU A 530 18.54 25.84 9.21
C LEU A 530 18.59 27.16 8.45
N VAL A 531 19.71 27.88 8.60
CA VAL A 531 19.93 29.20 7.98
C VAL A 531 20.20 29.05 6.48
N PRO A 532 19.51 29.78 5.59
CA PRO A 532 19.80 29.79 4.16
C PRO A 532 21.27 30.06 3.84
N GLY A 533 21.85 29.29 2.91
CA GLY A 533 23.25 29.46 2.50
C GLY A 533 24.31 28.94 3.48
N ALA A 534 23.91 28.43 4.65
CA ALA A 534 24.85 27.92 5.65
C ALA A 534 25.57 26.65 5.16
N GLN A 535 26.83 26.49 5.60
CA GLN A 535 27.56 25.24 5.44
C GLN A 535 27.19 24.31 6.60
N VAL A 536 26.64 23.16 6.25
CA VAL A 536 26.24 22.11 7.22
C VAL A 536 27.17 20.93 7.05
N THR A 537 27.78 20.51 8.15
CA THR A 537 28.53 19.25 8.25
C THR A 537 27.69 18.25 9.01
N LEU A 538 27.57 17.05 8.48
CA LEU A 538 26.76 15.97 9.02
C LEU A 538 27.67 14.80 9.35
N THR A 539 27.52 14.26 10.54
CA THR A 539 28.18 13.03 10.98
C THR A 539 27.10 12.03 11.38
N ALA A 540 26.92 10.98 10.59
CA ALA A 540 26.06 9.86 10.98
C ALA A 540 26.90 8.81 11.70
N THR A 541 26.45 8.37 12.86
CA THR A 541 27.09 7.29 13.63
C THR A 541 26.15 6.11 13.74
N ALA A 542 26.62 4.92 13.35
CA ALA A 542 25.85 3.67 13.44
C ALA A 542 26.80 2.50 13.73
N ALA A 543 26.46 1.63 14.68
CA ALA A 543 27.28 0.49 15.12
C ALA A 543 28.77 0.82 15.38
N ARG A 544 29.05 2.00 15.95
CA ARG A 544 30.40 2.57 16.21
C ARG A 544 31.21 2.95 14.97
N GLU A 545 30.64 2.82 13.78
CA GLU A 545 31.20 3.39 12.55
C GLU A 545 30.58 4.76 12.25
N ARG A 546 31.29 5.57 11.46
CA ARG A 546 30.87 6.92 11.10
C ARG A 546 30.89 7.14 9.60
N GLY A 547 29.89 7.88 9.13
CA GLY A 547 29.83 8.44 7.79
C GLY A 547 29.71 9.95 7.89
N ASN A 548 30.39 10.66 6.99
CA ASN A 548 30.37 12.12 6.98
C ASN A 548 29.79 12.62 5.66
N ALA A 549 29.07 13.73 5.72
CA ALA A 549 28.66 14.49 4.56
C ALA A 549 28.79 15.99 4.87
N ALA A 550 28.98 16.80 3.85
CA ALA A 550 28.93 18.24 3.97
C ALA A 550 28.17 18.81 2.79
N LEU A 551 27.31 19.79 3.05
CA LEU A 551 26.56 20.48 2.03
C LEU A 551 26.40 21.96 2.36
N ARG A 552 26.33 22.77 1.31
CA ARG A 552 25.88 24.15 1.41
C ARG A 552 24.38 24.19 1.19
N LEU A 553 23.64 24.75 2.14
CA LEU A 553 22.19 24.86 2.02
C LEU A 553 21.81 25.84 0.90
N PRO A 554 20.71 25.58 0.18
CA PRO A 554 20.18 26.52 -0.79
C PRO A 554 19.69 27.81 -0.10
N GLN A 555 19.51 28.86 -0.90
CA GLN A 555 18.96 30.14 -0.41
C GLN A 555 17.44 30.06 -0.17
N THR A 556 16.75 29.15 -0.85
CA THR A 556 15.30 28.90 -0.74
C THR A 556 15.02 27.41 -0.97
N GLY A 557 13.87 26.91 -0.49
CA GLY A 557 13.44 25.52 -0.70
C GLY A 557 13.90 24.57 0.41
N ALA A 558 14.26 23.34 0.04
CA ALA A 558 14.70 22.28 0.96
C ALA A 558 16.01 21.65 0.46
N ALA A 559 16.74 21.02 1.37
CA ALA A 559 17.95 20.28 1.04
C ALA A 559 17.74 18.77 1.27
N LEU A 560 18.33 17.95 0.38
CA LEU A 560 18.37 16.50 0.52
C LEU A 560 19.81 16.02 0.64
N GLN A 561 20.10 15.10 1.56
CA GLN A 561 21.46 14.57 1.71
C GLN A 561 21.49 13.08 2.10
N GLU A 562 22.28 12.28 1.38
CA GLU A 562 22.61 10.91 1.78
C GLU A 562 23.92 10.90 2.59
N ILE A 563 23.97 10.08 3.64
CA ILE A 563 25.20 9.79 4.39
C ILE A 563 25.52 8.30 4.27
N ARG A 564 26.71 7.96 3.77
CA ARG A 564 27.16 6.57 3.67
C ARG A 564 28.10 6.23 4.82
N ILE A 565 27.82 5.11 5.49
CA ILE A 565 28.67 4.55 6.54
C ILE A 565 29.32 3.26 5.99
N PRO A 566 30.65 3.09 6.08
CA PRO A 566 31.39 1.98 5.46
C PRO A 566 31.22 0.61 6.15
N ILE A 567 30.01 0.29 6.61
CA ILE A 567 29.69 -0.97 7.29
C ILE A 567 29.56 -2.10 6.27
N ARG A 568 30.40 -3.14 6.41
CA ARG A 568 30.42 -4.33 5.52
C ARG A 568 29.33 -5.36 5.84
N GLN A 569 28.86 -5.43 7.10
CA GLN A 569 27.74 -6.25 7.55
C GLN A 569 26.89 -5.45 8.54
N TRP A 570 25.66 -5.09 8.16
CA TRP A 570 24.72 -4.40 9.04
C TRP A 570 23.67 -5.37 9.54
N THR A 571 23.70 -5.66 10.84
CA THR A 571 22.57 -6.21 11.60
C THR A 571 21.98 -5.04 12.37
N ALA A 572 20.73 -4.66 12.09
CA ALA A 572 20.08 -3.53 12.75
C ALA A 572 20.16 -3.70 14.28
N ARG A 573 20.95 -2.84 14.93
CA ARG A 573 20.95 -2.65 16.39
C ARG A 573 20.01 -1.48 16.69
N SER A 574 19.08 -1.73 17.60
CA SER A 574 18.02 -0.83 18.07
C SER A 574 18.41 0.42 18.87
N ARG A 575 17.58 1.47 18.70
CA ARG A 575 17.11 2.56 19.63
C ARG A 575 17.54 4.01 19.36
N PRO A 576 16.70 5.07 19.58
CA PRO A 576 15.24 5.18 19.78
C PRO A 576 14.46 5.63 18.52
N GLU A 577 13.25 5.11 18.26
CA GLU A 577 12.41 5.55 17.13
C GLU A 577 11.25 6.45 17.54
N ALA A 578 11.20 7.62 16.90
CA ALA A 578 10.01 8.45 16.75
C ALA A 578 9.04 7.76 15.77
N HIS A 579 7.83 7.46 16.21
CA HIS A 579 6.74 6.99 15.35
C HIS A 579 6.10 8.20 14.63
N PRO A 580 5.70 8.06 13.34
CA PRO A 580 4.89 9.08 12.65
C PRO A 580 3.48 9.24 13.23
N PHE A 581 2.98 8.26 13.99
CA PHE A 581 1.85 8.38 14.91
C PHE A 581 2.02 7.31 16.01
N GLY A 582 2.60 7.68 17.15
CA GLY A 582 2.64 6.84 18.37
C GLY A 582 1.50 7.19 19.32
N PRO A 583 1.23 6.36 20.35
CA PRO A 583 0.31 6.74 21.44
C PRO A 583 0.78 8.06 22.07
N PRO A 584 -0.08 8.80 22.80
CA PRO A 584 0.31 10.09 23.40
C PRO A 584 1.65 9.95 24.13
N LEU A 585 2.62 10.75 23.69
CA LEU A 585 3.94 10.87 24.31
C LEU A 585 3.71 11.25 25.78
N ASP A 586 4.40 10.59 26.72
CA ASP A 586 4.27 10.88 28.15
C ASP A 586 4.28 12.40 28.40
N ASP A 587 3.35 12.86 29.26
CA ASP A 587 3.25 14.26 29.65
C ASP A 587 4.56 14.71 30.33
N ALA A 588 5.28 15.60 29.66
CA ALA A 588 6.44 16.29 30.18
C ALA A 588 6.02 17.63 30.80
N ARG A 589 6.55 17.92 31.99
CA ARG A 589 6.42 19.24 32.62
C ARG A 589 7.60 20.11 32.21
N LEU A 590 7.34 21.33 31.75
CA LEU A 590 8.37 22.33 31.49
C LEU A 590 8.20 23.49 32.46
N SER A 591 9.14 23.66 33.38
CA SER A 591 9.18 24.80 34.31
C SER A 591 10.49 25.56 34.10
N GLY A 592 10.43 26.90 34.11
CA GLY A 592 11.62 27.73 34.00
C GLY A 592 11.44 29.17 34.47
N ARG A 593 12.51 29.96 34.34
CA ARG A 593 12.54 31.39 34.66
C ARG A 593 13.07 32.18 33.46
N VAL A 594 12.62 33.43 33.32
CA VAL A 594 13.17 34.43 32.41
C VAL A 594 13.90 35.48 33.25
N LEU A 595 15.20 35.64 33.05
CA LEU A 595 16.06 36.58 33.78
C LEU A 595 16.52 37.74 32.89
N ASP A 596 16.78 38.92 33.44
CA ASP A 596 17.44 40.05 32.76
C ASP A 596 18.99 39.90 32.75
N ALA A 597 19.71 40.82 32.11
CA ALA A 597 21.20 40.85 32.08
C ALA A 597 21.85 40.79 33.47
N ARG A 598 21.14 41.26 34.50
CA ARG A 598 21.62 41.37 35.89
C ARG A 598 21.17 40.18 36.73
N GLY A 599 20.59 39.15 36.10
CA GLY A 599 20.10 37.94 36.77
C GLY A 599 18.78 38.12 37.51
N ARG A 600 18.04 39.22 37.30
CA ARG A 600 16.75 39.45 37.97
C ARG A 600 15.60 38.92 37.13
N GLY A 601 14.64 38.27 37.78
CA GLY A 601 13.46 37.71 37.11
C GLY A 601 12.60 38.76 36.42
N VAL A 602 12.22 38.51 35.17
CA VAL A 602 11.42 39.41 34.33
C VAL A 602 9.96 38.96 34.36
N ARG A 603 9.09 39.75 35.01
CA ARG A 603 7.63 39.54 35.02
C ARG A 603 6.99 40.13 33.75
N GLY A 604 5.98 39.45 33.20
CA GLY A 604 5.21 39.91 32.04
C GLY A 604 5.93 39.74 30.69
N ALA A 605 6.97 38.92 30.62
CA ALA A 605 7.50 38.45 29.34
C ALA A 605 6.60 37.35 28.78
N THR A 606 6.38 37.37 27.48
CA THR A 606 5.59 36.34 26.80
C THR A 606 6.51 35.19 26.42
N VAL A 607 6.18 33.98 26.84
CA VAL A 607 6.87 32.73 26.49
C VAL A 607 5.91 31.91 25.64
N ARG A 608 6.37 31.46 24.47
CA ARG A 608 5.58 30.65 23.53
C ARG A 608 6.33 29.39 23.15
N ILE A 609 5.58 28.32 22.90
CA ILE A 609 6.08 27.04 22.41
C ILE A 609 5.13 26.55 21.32
N GLY A 610 5.55 26.66 20.05
CA GLY A 610 4.68 26.36 18.90
C GLY A 610 3.41 27.24 18.79
N PRO A 611 2.64 27.10 17.70
CA PRO A 611 1.31 27.70 17.55
C PRO A 611 0.19 26.94 18.27
N GLU A 612 0.37 25.65 18.56
CA GLU A 612 -0.62 24.76 19.15
C GLU A 612 -0.77 24.87 20.68
N HIS A 613 0.12 25.61 21.36
CA HIS A 613 0.07 25.78 22.81
C HIS A 613 -0.18 27.25 23.21
N PRO A 614 -0.90 27.50 24.32
CA PRO A 614 -1.20 28.84 24.78
C PRO A 614 0.07 29.57 25.21
N ALA A 615 0.22 30.83 24.79
CA ALA A 615 1.29 31.70 25.25
C ALA A 615 1.19 31.95 26.75
N LEU A 616 2.30 31.86 27.47
CA LEU A 616 2.35 32.13 28.91
C LEU A 616 2.99 33.49 29.17
N ALA A 617 2.42 34.26 30.08
CA ALA A 617 3.08 35.43 30.66
C ALA A 617 3.88 35.00 31.89
N THR A 618 5.15 35.41 31.97
CA THR A 618 5.99 35.12 33.13
C THR A 618 5.46 35.80 34.40
N GLN A 619 5.44 35.06 35.49
CA GLN A 619 4.94 35.48 36.79
C GLN A 619 6.06 36.12 37.65
N ASP A 620 5.87 36.21 38.96
CA ASP A 620 6.87 36.75 39.88
C ASP A 620 8.20 35.99 39.78
N ARG A 621 9.33 36.72 39.91
CA ARG A 621 10.69 36.21 39.66
C ARG A 621 10.90 35.61 38.26
N GLY A 622 10.05 35.96 37.30
CA GLY A 622 10.15 35.57 35.90
C GLY A 622 9.78 34.12 35.63
N ALA A 623 9.07 33.46 36.55
CA ALA A 623 8.73 32.05 36.42
C ALA A 623 7.65 31.78 35.34
N PHE A 624 7.76 30.64 34.67
CA PHE A 624 6.71 30.07 33.82
C PHE A 624 6.66 28.56 33.99
N THR A 625 5.49 27.96 33.75
CA THR A 625 5.32 26.50 33.81
C THR A 625 4.24 26.06 32.82
N TRP A 626 4.59 25.14 31.93
CA TRP A 626 3.62 24.28 31.28
C TRP A 626 3.53 22.95 32.04
N PRO A 627 2.36 22.62 32.61
CA PRO A 627 2.20 21.43 33.44
C PRO A 627 2.20 20.15 32.62
N VAL A 628 1.74 20.23 31.36
CA VAL A 628 1.60 19.10 30.44
C VAL A 628 2.01 19.54 29.03
N LEU A 629 3.07 18.94 28.50
CA LEU A 629 3.54 19.06 27.12
C LEU A 629 3.98 17.69 26.63
N PRO A 630 3.82 17.37 25.34
CA PRO A 630 4.42 16.15 24.81
C PRO A 630 5.96 16.16 24.96
N ALA A 631 6.57 15.00 25.17
CA ALA A 631 8.02 14.87 25.11
C ALA A 631 8.53 15.12 23.67
N GLY A 632 9.56 15.94 23.49
CA GLY A 632 10.00 16.33 22.14
C GLY A 632 10.99 17.50 22.12
N ALA A 633 11.49 17.83 20.92
CA ALA A 633 12.32 19.00 20.71
C ALA A 633 11.46 20.21 20.32
N TYR A 634 11.62 21.30 21.06
CA TYR A 634 10.87 22.53 20.90
C TYR A 634 11.80 23.73 20.79
N THR A 635 11.27 24.85 20.31
CA THR A 635 11.92 26.16 20.42
C THR A 635 11.01 27.08 21.22
N LEU A 636 11.50 27.54 22.37
CA LEU A 636 10.84 28.56 23.16
C LEU A 636 11.09 29.92 22.55
N LEU A 637 10.02 30.65 22.26
CA LEU A 637 10.07 32.04 21.84
C LEU A 637 9.77 32.91 23.05
N VAL A 638 10.73 33.72 23.48
CA VAL A 638 10.57 34.66 24.59
C VAL A 638 10.59 36.08 24.04
N SER A 639 9.51 36.82 24.25
CA SER A 639 9.38 38.20 23.80
C SER A 639 8.93 39.13 24.94
N ARG A 640 9.39 40.39 24.86
CA ARG A 640 8.98 41.47 25.76
C ARG A 640 8.79 42.74 24.93
N PRO A 641 7.80 43.60 25.26
CA PRO A 641 7.65 44.90 24.60
C PRO A 641 8.97 45.69 24.62
N GLY A 642 9.42 46.12 23.43
CA GLY A 642 10.67 46.88 23.26
C GLY A 642 11.96 46.04 23.18
N GLN A 643 11.87 44.71 23.11
CA GLN A 643 13.03 43.81 22.93
C GLN A 643 12.80 42.82 21.77
N PRO A 644 13.86 42.43 21.04
CA PRO A 644 13.75 41.40 20.01
C PRO A 644 13.40 40.04 20.64
N GLU A 645 12.54 39.28 19.96
CA GLU A 645 12.16 37.93 20.36
C GLU A 645 13.38 36.99 20.34
N GLN A 646 13.52 36.18 21.39
CA GLN A 646 14.63 35.23 21.54
C GLN A 646 14.12 33.80 21.39
N ALA A 647 14.78 33.04 20.51
CA ALA A 647 14.53 31.62 20.28
C ALA A 647 15.51 30.76 21.09
N VAL A 648 14.98 29.89 21.95
CA VAL A 648 15.77 28.98 22.80
C VAL A 648 15.35 27.54 22.50
N PRO A 649 16.22 26.71 21.90
CA PRO A 649 15.90 25.30 21.67
C PRO A 649 15.91 24.53 22.99
N VAL A 650 14.92 23.66 23.18
CA VAL A 650 14.77 22.82 24.38
C VAL A 650 14.35 21.42 23.96
N VAL A 651 14.84 20.41 24.67
CA VAL A 651 14.45 19.01 24.44
C VAL A 651 13.83 18.48 25.72
N LEU A 652 12.57 18.04 25.66
CA LEU A 652 11.78 17.58 26.80
C LEU A 652 11.79 16.05 26.87
N GLY A 653 12.26 15.52 28.00
CA GLY A 653 12.05 14.13 28.42
C GLY A 653 11.30 14.07 29.76
N GLY A 654 10.88 12.88 30.18
CA GLY A 654 10.09 12.69 31.41
C GLY A 654 10.73 13.34 32.65
N GLY A 655 10.00 14.26 33.30
CA GLY A 655 10.35 14.84 34.61
C GLY A 655 11.43 15.94 34.65
N MET A 656 11.67 16.73 33.59
CA MET A 656 12.69 17.80 33.57
C MET A 656 12.27 19.16 34.20
N THR A 657 13.26 19.95 34.64
CA THR A 657 13.15 21.38 35.02
C THR A 657 14.29 22.17 34.36
N LEU A 658 14.04 23.35 33.75
CA LEU A 658 15.00 24.09 32.92
C LEU A 658 15.12 25.57 33.35
N GLU A 659 16.32 26.13 33.48
CA GLU A 659 16.51 27.59 33.71
C GLU A 659 16.97 28.32 32.45
N VAL A 660 16.28 29.42 32.07
CA VAL A 660 16.55 30.17 30.82
C VAL A 660 16.95 31.62 31.14
N THR A 661 18.18 32.01 30.79
CA THR A 661 18.64 33.39 30.99
C THR A 661 18.46 34.22 29.72
N VAL A 662 17.64 35.27 29.77
CA VAL A 662 17.41 36.18 28.63
C VAL A 662 18.40 37.34 28.72
N ARG A 663 19.41 37.33 27.85
CA ARG A 663 20.43 38.39 27.84
C ARG A 663 19.96 39.53 26.92
N PRO A 664 19.97 40.80 27.35
CA PRO A 664 19.71 41.93 26.48
C PRO A 664 20.81 42.09 25.44
N VAL A 665 20.43 42.59 24.28
CA VAL A 665 21.38 43.09 23.27
C VAL A 665 21.91 44.43 23.78
N THR A 666 23.21 44.54 24.03
CA THR A 666 23.87 45.84 24.17
C THR A 666 23.82 46.54 22.82
N PRO A 667 23.19 47.73 22.68
CA PRO A 667 23.38 48.53 21.49
C PRO A 667 24.85 48.95 21.45
N ARG A 668 25.54 48.57 20.37
CA ARG A 668 26.88 49.06 20.08
C ARG A 668 26.74 50.57 19.83
N ALA A 669 27.25 51.40 20.74
CA ALA A 669 27.33 52.83 20.50
C ALA A 669 28.15 53.07 19.20
N PRO A 670 27.74 54.00 18.32
CA PRO A 670 28.63 54.44 17.25
C PRO A 670 29.88 55.03 17.91
N GLY A 671 31.04 54.43 17.62
CA GLY A 671 32.34 54.98 17.99
C GLY A 671 32.63 56.28 17.23
N PRO A 672 33.59 57.09 17.71
CA PRO A 672 33.70 58.52 17.40
C PRO A 672 33.80 58.85 15.91
#